data_AF-A0A1M3NFJ6-F1
#
_entry.id   AF-A0A1M3NFJ6-F1
#
_cell.length_a   1.000
_cell.length_b   1.000
_cell.length_c   1.000
_cell.angle_alpha   90.00
_cell.angle_beta   90.00
_cell.angle_gamma   90.00
#
_symmetry.space_group_name_H-M   'P 1'
#
loop_
_entity.id
_entity.type
_entity.pdbx_description
1 polymer ?
#
loop_
_entity_poly.entity_id
_entity_poly.type
_entity_poly.pdbx_seq_one_letter_code
_entity_poly.pdbx_strand_id
1 'polypeptide(L)'
;MTAILRLLFFVGTLALALAGCASPPGSEYVPGIFASALAGSDDVELTYELDGMPLGSAGFGEDLRALALRRLSAGRISADVTQDERRVRIVVDEAYAPRVDELVTWTGTLLLLEPDPDVLLTPGDSSGPLVLRRDGADHWYEGSRADVLHAIENWPVDRDHRLLAEPMWGSTDDRGAQRWRTRVVKAEPTGELGDGALVGWGDGPSLRIRGTSGSPSESAVQNAKDRAAKHVVARGRISLGAPTFGEAGALHLSFGTGAEAYARAQQERQLLTTPRLPPLRRVGAVGLPPNRGLALACLVVPVLLSLGWLVFVRRFDRAHPEPMWLVGVTFLFGAAAVVPAGLAEAGFARASPWLDPNLVTFGGRTFAFPLAFVVFTVVVGLSEEGSKRLAAQLAVRRREFDEPVDGIVYGIVASLGFAAAENIRYFAIGRLTAPLVIARCFMSVPAHMFFGALWGYALGAKLVDGKTRTWAWLLLAAACHGLFDALLSTEGAGMLAVMLNVGLASAFVVLVRRALRHGVVTKEMLAIRAEDRALIRVGRPALFWVSAVLLHVLAVGIFVLGAYWQLSRHRPSMTFVAGSSAMLALLAVAALGVTQTVPLDVAIDDYGVTFAGAARPWRRIRGFSVRVDRVELDCEGGPIVLGPAPPPAIEAIAAELAKRLGSGGSDRLLTLESSQDARVDAVG
;
A
#
# COMPACT_ATOMS: atom_id res chain seq x y z
N MET A 1 3.92 28.57 -17.93
CA MET A 1 5.10 28.23 -17.10
C MET A 1 5.02 28.83 -15.70
N THR A 2 4.76 30.13 -15.55
CA THR A 2 4.66 30.84 -14.26
C THR A 2 3.52 30.38 -13.33
N ALA A 3 2.37 29.95 -13.86
CA ALA A 3 1.27 29.41 -13.04
C ALA A 3 1.59 28.02 -12.45
N ILE A 4 2.29 27.17 -13.21
CA ILE A 4 2.71 25.83 -12.77
C ILE A 4 3.81 25.95 -11.69
N LEU A 5 4.77 26.85 -11.88
CA LEU A 5 5.79 27.15 -10.86
C LEU A 5 5.20 27.70 -9.57
N ARG A 6 4.18 28.57 -9.65
CA ARG A 6 3.46 29.09 -8.47
C ARG A 6 2.64 28.02 -7.77
N LEU A 7 2.02 27.11 -8.52
CA LEU A 7 1.29 25.96 -7.95
C LEU A 7 2.24 24.98 -7.28
N LEU A 8 3.37 24.64 -7.91
CA LEU A 8 4.40 23.77 -7.32
C LEU A 8 5.02 24.39 -6.07
N PHE A 9 5.26 25.70 -6.07
CA PHE A 9 5.73 26.42 -4.89
C PHE A 9 4.68 26.45 -3.77
N PHE A 10 3.40 26.69 -4.10
CA PHE A 10 2.30 26.64 -3.13
C PHE A 10 2.09 25.24 -2.55
N VAL A 11 2.12 24.20 -3.39
CA VAL A 11 2.06 22.79 -2.97
C VAL A 11 3.26 22.44 -2.10
N GLY A 12 4.47 22.87 -2.45
CA GLY A 12 5.68 22.69 -1.64
C GLY A 12 5.60 23.39 -0.28
N THR A 13 5.07 24.62 -0.25
CA THR A 13 4.94 25.42 0.99
C THR A 13 3.83 24.85 1.90
N LEU A 14 2.73 24.36 1.32
CA LEU A 14 1.65 23.72 2.04
C LEU A 14 2.06 22.32 2.56
N ALA A 15 2.84 21.57 1.80
CA ALA A 15 3.46 20.31 2.24
C ALA A 15 4.40 20.52 3.45
N LEU A 16 5.22 21.58 3.42
CA LEU A 16 6.06 21.99 4.56
C LEU A 16 5.25 22.41 5.79
N ALA A 17 4.10 23.07 5.62
CA ALA A 17 3.20 23.40 6.72
C ALA A 17 2.51 22.14 7.32
N LEU A 18 2.27 21.12 6.50
CA LEU A 18 1.63 19.86 6.92
C LEU A 18 2.59 18.85 7.55
N ALA A 19 3.91 19.06 7.40
CA ALA A 19 4.92 18.36 8.20
C ALA A 19 4.80 18.63 9.72
N GLY A 20 4.03 19.65 10.12
CA GLY A 20 3.76 19.99 11.53
C GLY A 20 2.46 19.41 12.12
N CYS A 21 1.71 18.58 11.40
CA CYS A 21 0.48 17.99 11.93
C CYS A 21 0.75 16.77 12.82
N ALA A 22 0.61 16.96 14.13
CA ALA A 22 0.74 15.94 15.17
C ALA A 22 -0.10 14.69 14.90
N SER A 23 0.49 13.53 15.21
CA SER A 23 -0.11 12.20 15.16
C SER A 23 -1.30 12.07 16.11
N PRO A 24 -2.27 11.18 15.85
CA PRO A 24 -3.36 10.92 16.78
C PRO A 24 -2.83 10.40 18.13
N PRO A 25 -3.55 10.67 19.24
CA PRO A 25 -3.23 10.12 20.55
C PRO A 25 -3.02 8.61 20.50
N GLY A 26 -1.96 8.11 21.13
CA GLY A 26 -1.66 6.67 21.19
C GLY A 26 -0.95 6.08 19.96
N SER A 27 -0.64 6.86 18.92
CA SER A 27 0.31 6.44 17.90
C SER A 27 1.74 6.82 18.31
N GLU A 28 2.56 5.82 18.63
CA GLU A 28 4.00 6.01 18.79
C GLU A 28 4.57 6.41 17.41
N TYR A 29 4.70 7.72 17.16
CA TYR A 29 5.37 8.31 15.99
C TYR A 29 4.95 7.76 14.63
N VAL A 30 3.74 8.11 14.17
CA VAL A 30 3.46 8.15 12.73
C VAL A 30 3.53 9.59 12.26
N PRO A 31 4.66 10.05 11.70
CA PRO A 31 4.72 11.37 11.10
C PRO A 31 3.60 11.54 10.06
N GLY A 32 3.00 12.74 10.03
CA GLY A 32 2.09 13.17 8.98
C GLY A 32 2.69 13.00 7.59
N ILE A 33 1.86 13.11 6.55
CA ILE A 33 2.20 12.78 5.15
C ILE A 33 3.52 13.43 4.65
N PHE A 34 3.94 14.56 5.25
CA PHE A 34 5.17 15.29 4.91
C PHE A 34 6.19 15.41 6.07
N ALA A 35 5.97 14.71 7.19
CA ALA A 35 6.78 14.84 8.40
C ALA A 35 7.86 13.75 8.54
N SER A 36 7.84 12.70 7.70
CA SER A 36 8.90 11.68 7.70
C SER A 36 10.09 12.21 6.93
N ALA A 37 11.24 12.32 7.59
CA ALA A 37 12.50 12.55 6.91
C ALA A 37 12.73 11.44 5.87
N LEU A 38 13.38 11.76 4.74
CA LEU A 38 13.75 10.74 3.77
C LEU A 38 14.74 9.76 4.42
N ALA A 39 14.56 8.46 4.20
CA ALA A 39 15.52 7.46 4.68
C ALA A 39 16.95 7.84 4.26
N GLY A 40 17.89 7.74 5.20
CA GLY A 40 19.28 8.12 4.96
C GLY A 40 19.60 9.58 5.18
N SER A 41 18.65 10.43 5.60
CA SER A 41 18.94 11.83 5.89
C SER A 41 19.57 12.03 7.28
N ASP A 42 19.22 11.20 8.25
CA ASP A 42 19.64 11.31 9.65
C ASP A 42 19.80 9.92 10.29
N ASP A 43 20.73 9.14 9.76
CA ASP A 43 20.93 7.73 10.13
C ASP A 43 21.95 7.58 11.27
N VAL A 44 21.71 6.60 12.16
CA VAL A 44 22.67 6.13 13.16
C VAL A 44 22.89 4.62 13.01
N GLU A 45 24.14 4.18 13.08
CA GLU A 45 24.52 2.77 13.18
C GLU A 45 24.62 2.35 14.64
N LEU A 46 23.82 1.36 15.03
CA LEU A 46 23.79 0.76 16.36
C LEU A 46 24.44 -0.62 16.29
N THR A 47 25.49 -0.84 17.08
CA THR A 47 26.19 -2.13 17.13
C THR A 47 25.88 -2.87 18.43
N TYR A 48 25.42 -4.10 18.29
CA TYR A 48 25.10 -5.03 19.37
C TYR A 48 25.99 -6.26 19.30
N GLU A 49 26.42 -6.77 20.45
CA GLU A 49 27.25 -7.97 20.58
C GLU A 49 26.60 -9.00 21.50
N LEU A 50 26.77 -10.29 21.17
CA LEU A 50 26.28 -11.41 21.99
C LEU A 50 26.98 -11.47 23.35
N ASP A 51 26.19 -11.38 24.41
CA ASP A 51 26.68 -11.44 25.79
C ASP A 51 26.82 -12.90 26.26
N GLY A 52 28.03 -13.28 26.69
CA GLY A 52 28.30 -14.49 27.48
C GLY A 52 28.16 -15.90 26.86
N MET A 53 27.54 -16.10 25.67
CA MET A 53 27.30 -17.46 25.11
C MET A 53 28.24 -17.84 23.94
N PRO A 54 28.75 -19.08 23.85
CA PRO A 54 29.44 -19.58 22.66
C PRO A 54 28.49 -19.66 21.45
N LEU A 55 29.00 -19.34 20.25
CA LEU A 55 28.32 -19.57 18.97
C LEU A 55 28.07 -21.07 18.78
N GLY A 56 26.94 -21.57 19.28
CA GLY A 56 26.56 -22.98 19.20
C GLY A 56 25.49 -23.42 20.20
N SER A 57 25.31 -22.70 21.32
CA SER A 57 24.30 -23.02 22.35
C SER A 57 22.98 -22.24 22.21
N ALA A 58 22.90 -21.25 21.30
CA ALA A 58 21.64 -20.66 20.89
C ALA A 58 20.90 -21.68 20.01
N GLY A 59 20.23 -22.63 20.66
CA GLY A 59 19.42 -23.65 20.00
C GLY A 59 18.17 -23.04 19.36
N PHE A 60 18.31 -22.26 18.30
CA PHE A 60 17.25 -22.01 17.34
C PHE A 60 17.95 -21.79 16.00
N GLY A 61 17.72 -22.66 15.02
CA GLY A 61 18.36 -22.63 13.70
C GLY A 61 18.05 -21.40 12.83
N GLU A 62 17.67 -20.27 13.43
CA GLU A 62 17.42 -18.99 12.79
C GLU A 62 18.58 -18.00 13.03
N ASP A 63 18.81 -17.14 12.04
CA ASP A 63 19.82 -16.10 12.06
C ASP A 63 19.51 -14.95 13.03
N LEU A 64 20.51 -14.43 13.75
CA LEU A 64 20.35 -13.31 14.69
C LEU A 64 19.85 -12.03 13.97
N ARG A 65 20.29 -11.79 12.74
CA ARG A 65 19.76 -10.73 11.86
C ARG A 65 18.28 -10.95 11.56
N ALA A 66 17.84 -12.18 11.26
CA ALA A 66 16.44 -12.47 10.98
C ALA A 66 15.56 -12.27 12.21
N LEU A 67 16.05 -12.67 13.39
CA LEU A 67 15.38 -12.44 14.67
C LEU A 67 15.24 -10.94 14.95
N ALA A 68 16.32 -10.16 14.79
CA ALA A 68 16.29 -8.70 14.96
C ALA A 68 15.32 -8.04 13.96
N LEU A 69 15.35 -8.43 12.67
CA LEU A 69 14.43 -7.91 11.67
C LEU A 69 12.96 -8.21 12.01
N ARG A 70 12.63 -9.42 12.47
CA ARG A 70 11.26 -9.77 12.89
C ARG A 70 10.82 -8.93 14.08
N ARG A 71 11.70 -8.76 15.07
CA ARG A 71 11.45 -7.94 16.26
C ARG A 71 11.21 -6.48 15.91
N LEU A 72 12.05 -5.89 15.07
CA LEU A 72 11.91 -4.51 14.60
C LEU A 72 10.66 -4.32 13.74
N SER A 73 10.37 -5.27 12.84
CA SER A 73 9.16 -5.24 12.01
C SER A 73 7.88 -5.30 12.85
N ALA A 74 7.86 -6.13 13.90
CA ALA A 74 6.75 -6.17 14.87
C ALA A 74 6.63 -4.87 15.66
N GLY A 75 7.75 -4.19 15.92
CA GLY A 75 7.80 -2.83 16.47
C GLY A 75 7.49 -1.72 15.46
N ARG A 76 7.16 -2.05 14.21
CA ARG A 76 6.95 -1.12 13.09
C ARG A 76 8.15 -0.22 12.79
N ILE A 77 9.36 -0.71 13.04
CA ILE A 77 10.62 -0.03 12.72
C ILE A 77 11.23 -0.69 11.49
N SER A 78 11.42 0.10 10.44
CA SER A 78 12.21 -0.33 9.27
C SER A 78 13.67 0.05 9.51
N ALA A 79 14.56 -0.93 9.40
CA ALA A 79 15.99 -0.73 9.62
C ALA A 79 16.80 -1.63 8.69
N ASP A 80 18.00 -1.16 8.34
CA ASP A 80 18.98 -1.97 7.61
C ASP A 80 19.80 -2.76 8.62
N VAL A 81 19.56 -4.08 8.67
CA VAL A 81 20.22 -4.97 9.63
C VAL A 81 21.28 -5.80 8.91
N THR A 82 22.51 -5.71 9.39
CA THR A 82 23.63 -6.56 8.98
C THR A 82 24.17 -7.31 10.18
N GLN A 83 24.85 -8.43 9.92
CA GLN A 83 25.43 -9.25 10.97
C GLN A 83 26.83 -9.70 10.55
N ASP A 84 27.70 -9.75 11.55
CA ASP A 84 29.07 -10.23 11.47
C ASP A 84 29.37 -11.09 12.70
N GLU A 85 29.59 -12.39 12.51
CA GLU A 85 29.82 -13.40 13.57
C GLU A 85 28.93 -13.21 14.83
N ARG A 86 29.45 -12.52 15.85
CA ARG A 86 28.80 -12.25 17.15
C ARG A 86 28.11 -10.90 17.27
N ARG A 87 28.12 -10.09 16.20
CA ARG A 87 27.64 -8.71 16.19
C ARG A 87 26.51 -8.50 15.19
N VAL A 88 25.54 -7.68 15.59
CA VAL A 88 24.50 -7.15 14.72
C VAL A 88 24.68 -5.65 14.62
N ARG A 89 24.65 -5.13 13.40
CA ARG A 89 24.65 -3.69 13.15
C ARG A 89 23.31 -3.32 12.56
N ILE A 90 22.70 -2.28 13.12
CA ILE A 90 21.37 -1.82 12.77
C ILE A 90 21.48 -0.35 12.39
N VAL A 91 21.21 -0.04 11.12
CA VAL A 91 21.12 1.34 10.65
C VAL A 91 19.66 1.74 10.59
N VAL A 92 19.32 2.83 11.28
CA VAL A 92 17.98 3.36 11.42
C VAL A 92 18.06 4.88 11.54
N ASP A 93 16.97 5.61 11.30
CA ASP A 93 16.92 7.04 11.62
C ASP A 93 17.12 7.26 13.13
N GLU A 94 17.89 8.29 13.50
CA GLU A 94 18.34 8.55 14.87
C GLU A 94 17.18 8.61 15.88
N ALA A 95 16.04 9.16 15.46
CA ALA A 95 14.82 9.23 16.27
C ALA A 95 14.30 7.87 16.78
N TYR A 96 14.60 6.77 16.07
CA TYR A 96 14.18 5.42 16.47
C TYR A 96 15.22 4.70 17.34
N ALA A 97 16.43 5.25 17.51
CA ALA A 97 17.53 4.56 18.19
C ALA A 97 17.22 4.08 19.62
N PRO A 98 16.51 4.86 20.48
CA PRO A 98 16.13 4.39 21.81
C PRO A 98 15.15 3.21 21.76
N ARG A 99 14.23 3.20 20.78
CA ARG A 99 13.25 2.13 20.64
C ARG A 99 13.89 0.86 20.06
N VAL A 100 14.83 1.00 19.12
CA VAL A 100 15.64 -0.12 18.64
C VAL A 100 16.39 -0.77 19.81
N ASP A 101 16.97 0.04 20.71
CA ASP A 101 17.67 -0.49 21.87
C ASP A 101 16.77 -1.35 22.75
N GLU A 102 15.63 -0.78 23.16
CA GLU A 102 14.64 -1.47 23.97
C GLU A 102 14.23 -2.82 23.36
N LEU A 103 13.96 -2.84 22.05
CA LEU A 103 13.45 -4.02 21.35
C LEU A 103 14.51 -5.11 21.15
N VAL A 104 15.76 -4.72 20.87
CA VAL A 104 16.85 -5.63 20.52
C VAL A 104 17.53 -6.21 21.77
N THR A 105 17.63 -5.44 22.85
CA THR A 105 18.18 -5.95 24.12
C THR A 105 17.17 -6.79 24.91
N TRP A 106 15.87 -6.68 24.59
CA TRP A 106 14.85 -7.53 25.18
C TRP A 106 14.90 -8.96 24.61
N THR A 107 15.17 -9.94 25.47
CA THR A 107 15.31 -11.36 25.06
C THR A 107 14.02 -12.01 24.58
N GLY A 108 12.86 -11.39 24.78
CA GLY A 108 11.55 -12.02 24.57
C GLY A 108 10.89 -12.53 25.86
N THR A 109 11.61 -12.56 26.99
CA THR A 109 11.05 -12.97 28.29
C THR A 109 10.20 -11.85 28.90
N LEU A 110 9.03 -12.20 29.41
CA LEU A 110 8.23 -11.32 30.29
C LEU A 110 8.50 -11.66 31.75
N LEU A 111 8.60 -10.63 32.58
CA LEU A 111 8.84 -10.76 34.01
C LEU A 111 7.53 -10.49 34.77
N LEU A 112 7.21 -11.35 35.74
CA LEU A 112 6.19 -11.10 36.74
C LEU A 112 6.89 -10.50 37.95
N LEU A 113 6.58 -9.25 38.27
CA LEU A 113 7.25 -8.46 39.32
C LEU A 113 6.23 -8.00 40.35
N GLU A 114 6.63 -7.94 41.62
CA GLU A 114 5.79 -7.44 42.71
C GLU A 114 6.01 -5.93 42.86
N PRO A 115 4.96 -5.08 42.73
CA PRO A 115 5.08 -3.65 42.96
C PRO A 115 5.26 -3.36 44.45
N ASP A 116 6.17 -2.44 44.76
CA ASP A 116 6.40 -1.97 46.12
C ASP A 116 6.10 -0.47 46.18
N PRO A 117 4.87 -0.07 46.55
CA PRO A 117 4.48 1.32 46.59
C PRO A 117 5.06 2.07 47.79
N ASP A 118 5.58 1.39 48.82
CA ASP A 118 6.03 2.04 50.05
C ASP A 118 7.44 2.66 49.90
N VAL A 119 8.20 2.23 48.88
CA VAL A 119 9.55 2.72 48.61
C VAL A 119 9.53 4.07 47.89
N LEU A 120 9.94 5.12 48.61
CA LEU A 120 10.05 6.48 48.09
C LEU A 120 11.24 6.63 47.12
N LEU A 121 10.90 6.89 45.86
CA LEU A 121 11.85 7.29 44.82
C LEU A 121 12.45 8.66 45.16
N THR A 122 13.78 8.68 45.31
CA THR A 122 14.55 9.92 45.47
C THR A 122 15.22 10.26 44.13
N PRO A 123 14.78 11.30 43.40
CA PRO A 123 15.35 11.68 42.12
C PRO A 123 16.85 11.94 42.22
N GLY A 124 17.63 11.40 41.27
CA GLY A 124 19.08 11.61 41.21
C GLY A 124 19.47 13.00 40.67
N ASP A 125 18.53 13.69 40.01
CA ASP A 125 18.69 15.01 39.41
C ASP A 125 17.38 15.83 39.51
N SER A 126 17.46 17.15 39.31
CA SER A 126 16.30 18.06 39.34
C SER A 126 15.84 18.51 37.93
N SER A 127 16.30 17.85 36.87
CA SER A 127 16.31 18.38 35.50
C SER A 127 15.38 17.68 34.49
N GLY A 128 14.27 17.08 34.95
CA GLY A 128 13.19 16.61 34.05
C GLY A 128 11.84 17.26 34.36
N PRO A 129 10.92 17.41 33.38
CA PRO A 129 9.55 17.88 33.60
C PRO A 129 8.66 16.82 34.28
N LEU A 130 9.25 15.90 35.05
CA LEU A 130 8.54 14.84 35.75
C LEU A 130 7.84 15.41 36.97
N VAL A 131 6.56 15.09 37.12
CA VAL A 131 5.75 15.60 38.22
C VAL A 131 5.45 14.47 39.19
N LEU A 132 5.79 14.67 40.46
CA LEU A 132 5.43 13.74 41.52
C LEU A 132 3.90 13.73 41.71
N ARG A 133 3.33 12.53 41.75
CA ARG A 133 1.94 12.26 42.08
C ARG A 133 1.86 11.28 43.23
N ARG A 134 0.74 11.38 43.96
CA ARG A 134 0.41 10.51 45.08
C ARG A 134 -1.07 10.17 45.01
N ASP A 135 -1.39 8.90 45.18
CA ASP A 135 -2.76 8.39 45.34
C ASP A 135 -2.78 7.34 46.45
N GLY A 136 -3.30 7.71 47.61
CA GLY A 136 -3.19 6.89 48.82
C GLY A 136 -1.73 6.64 49.21
N ALA A 137 -1.35 5.36 49.32
CA ALA A 137 0.02 4.92 49.59
C ALA A 137 0.90 4.82 48.33
N ASP A 138 0.31 4.98 47.14
CA ASP A 138 1.04 4.90 45.87
C ASP A 138 1.64 6.27 45.50
N HIS A 139 2.94 6.32 45.19
CA HIS A 139 3.60 7.51 44.62
C HIS A 139 4.37 7.16 43.35
N TRP A 140 4.34 8.09 42.38
CA TRP A 140 5.07 7.95 41.13
C TRP A 140 5.44 9.30 40.55
N TYR A 141 6.46 9.31 39.69
CA TYR A 141 6.78 10.44 38.83
C TYR A 141 6.17 10.20 37.46
N GLU A 142 5.45 11.18 36.93
CA GLU A 142 4.83 11.11 35.60
C GLU A 142 5.30 12.22 34.66
N GLY A 143 5.39 11.91 33.37
CA GLY A 143 5.76 12.86 32.32
C GLY A 143 5.78 12.20 30.95
N SER A 144 6.64 12.70 30.06
CA SER A 144 6.80 12.10 28.73
C SER A 144 7.51 10.74 28.82
N ARG A 145 7.35 9.91 27.79
CA ARG A 145 8.04 8.61 27.70
C ARG A 145 9.56 8.77 27.82
N ALA A 146 10.12 9.76 27.14
CA ALA A 146 11.57 9.99 27.13
C ALA A 146 12.09 10.37 28.50
N ASP A 147 11.38 11.25 29.20
CA ASP A 147 11.75 11.69 30.56
C ASP A 147 11.67 10.54 31.56
N VAL A 148 10.60 9.74 31.49
CA VAL A 148 10.43 8.58 32.39
C VAL A 148 11.48 7.52 32.11
N LEU A 149 11.79 7.23 30.84
CA LEU A 149 12.85 6.29 30.49
C LEU A 149 14.23 6.75 30.97
N HIS A 150 14.53 8.04 30.78
CA HIS A 150 15.74 8.63 31.29
C HIS A 150 15.84 8.52 32.82
N ALA A 151 14.73 8.78 33.54
CA ALA A 151 14.68 8.65 34.98
C ALA A 151 14.94 7.22 35.46
N ILE A 152 14.27 6.21 34.89
CA ILE A 152 14.46 4.82 35.34
C ILE A 152 15.83 4.24 35.01
N GLU A 153 16.57 4.85 34.08
CA GLU A 153 17.94 4.45 33.74
C GLU A 153 18.98 5.08 34.66
N ASN A 154 18.73 6.30 35.15
CA ASN A 154 19.74 7.11 35.84
C ASN A 154 19.45 7.31 37.33
N TRP A 155 18.22 7.16 37.78
CA TRP A 155 17.88 7.36 39.19
C TRP A 155 18.32 6.19 40.06
N PRO A 156 18.94 6.47 41.22
CA PRO A 156 19.38 5.42 42.12
C PRO A 156 18.17 4.71 42.74
N VAL A 157 18.29 3.39 42.85
CA VAL A 157 17.37 2.54 43.60
C VAL A 157 18.22 1.51 44.36
N ASP A 158 17.75 1.04 45.51
CA ASP A 158 18.46 0.02 46.27
C ASP A 158 18.55 -1.32 45.50
N ARG A 159 19.34 -2.26 46.01
CA ARG A 159 19.61 -3.53 45.32
C ARG A 159 18.40 -4.47 45.25
N ASP A 160 17.42 -4.26 46.13
CA ASP A 160 16.24 -5.09 46.26
C ASP A 160 15.07 -4.58 45.41
N HIS A 161 15.26 -3.46 44.72
CA HIS A 161 14.24 -2.83 43.88
C HIS A 161 14.76 -2.52 42.47
N ARG A 162 13.80 -2.31 41.55
CA ARG A 162 14.05 -1.84 40.20
C ARG A 162 12.92 -0.90 39.76
N LEU A 163 13.21 -0.08 38.77
CA LEU A 163 12.28 0.88 38.21
C LEU A 163 11.77 0.42 36.85
N LEU A 164 10.46 0.50 36.66
CA LEU A 164 9.79 0.27 35.39
C LEU A 164 9.16 1.57 34.89
N ALA A 165 9.14 1.75 33.56
CA ALA A 165 8.32 2.75 32.90
C ALA A 165 6.96 2.12 32.58
N GLU A 166 5.89 2.73 33.06
CA GLU A 166 4.53 2.25 32.85
C GLU A 166 3.69 3.30 32.09
N PRO A 167 3.06 2.93 30.96
CA PRO A 167 2.15 3.82 30.25
C PRO A 167 0.84 4.01 31.04
N MET A 168 0.38 5.25 31.16
CA MET A 168 -0.87 5.61 31.83
C MET A 168 -2.03 5.67 30.84
N TRP A 169 -2.61 4.51 30.51
CA TRP A 169 -3.66 4.41 29.49
C TRP A 169 -4.83 5.37 29.74
N GLY A 170 -5.19 6.17 28.72
CA GLY A 170 -6.27 7.16 28.79
C GLY A 170 -5.90 8.51 29.40
N SER A 171 -4.65 8.70 29.84
CA SER A 171 -4.10 9.98 30.30
C SER A 171 -3.20 10.56 29.21
N THR A 172 -3.64 11.65 28.57
CA THR A 172 -2.83 12.41 27.62
C THR A 172 -2.35 13.72 28.23
N ASP A 173 -1.19 14.21 27.79
CA ASP A 173 -0.75 15.57 28.11
C ASP A 173 -1.56 16.64 27.36
N ASP A 174 -1.28 17.92 27.62
CA ASP A 174 -1.95 19.06 26.97
C ASP A 174 -1.80 19.09 25.44
N ARG A 175 -0.87 18.30 24.89
CA ARG A 175 -0.62 18.14 23.45
C ARG A 175 -1.21 16.84 22.89
N GLY A 176 -1.92 16.06 23.70
CA GLY A 176 -2.54 14.79 23.31
C GLY A 176 -1.60 13.57 23.34
N ALA A 177 -0.39 13.68 23.89
CA ALA A 177 0.57 12.59 23.95
C ALA A 177 0.35 11.68 25.16
N GLN A 178 0.55 10.38 24.97
CA GLN A 178 0.43 9.34 26.02
C GLN A 178 1.38 9.64 27.19
N ARG A 179 0.84 9.78 28.40
CA ARG A 179 1.64 9.99 29.61
C ARG A 179 2.20 8.67 30.16
N TRP A 180 3.36 8.76 30.80
CA TRP A 180 4.08 7.63 31.39
C TRP A 180 4.37 7.90 32.87
N ARG A 181 4.51 6.85 33.67
CA ARG A 181 4.91 6.92 35.08
C ARG A 181 6.04 5.97 35.44
N THR A 182 6.79 6.30 36.48
CA THR A 182 7.73 5.40 37.14
C THR A 182 6.99 4.43 38.06
N ARG A 183 7.35 3.15 38.05
CA ARG A 183 6.81 2.12 38.93
C ARG A 183 7.96 1.43 39.65
N VAL A 184 7.98 1.50 40.99
CA VAL A 184 8.93 0.73 41.82
C VAL A 184 8.40 -0.68 41.98
N VAL A 185 9.26 -1.67 41.76
CA VAL A 185 8.95 -3.09 41.93
C VAL A 185 10.16 -3.79 42.57
N LYS A 186 9.94 -4.93 43.23
CA LYS A 186 11.01 -5.76 43.76
C LYS A 186 11.95 -6.23 42.64
N ALA A 187 13.23 -6.32 42.94
CA ALA A 187 14.26 -6.69 41.98
C ALA A 187 14.15 -8.16 41.56
N GLU A 188 13.74 -9.08 42.42
CA GLU A 188 13.58 -10.48 42.04
C GLU A 188 12.20 -10.73 41.40
N PRO A 189 12.13 -11.28 40.16
CA PRO A 189 10.84 -11.65 39.57
C PRO A 189 10.21 -12.82 40.32
N THR A 190 8.89 -12.75 40.54
CA THR A 190 8.12 -13.86 41.12
C THR A 190 7.87 -14.99 40.12
N GLY A 191 8.06 -14.70 38.83
CA GLY A 191 8.03 -15.68 37.74
C GLY A 191 8.49 -15.07 36.42
N GLU A 192 8.87 -15.94 35.48
CA GLU A 192 9.28 -15.56 34.14
C GLU A 192 8.43 -16.29 33.10
N LEU A 193 7.89 -15.55 32.13
CA LEU A 193 7.16 -16.09 31.00
C LEU A 193 8.05 -15.99 29.77
N GLY A 194 8.63 -17.12 29.37
CA GLY A 194 9.50 -17.23 28.21
C GLY A 194 9.13 -18.46 27.42
N ASP A 195 9.87 -19.55 27.62
CA ASP A 195 9.62 -20.79 26.89
C ASP A 195 8.25 -21.38 27.27
N GLY A 196 7.46 -21.72 26.25
CA GLY A 196 6.10 -22.22 26.40
C GLY A 196 5.03 -21.16 26.64
N ALA A 197 5.35 -19.86 26.64
CA ALA A 197 4.34 -18.81 26.72
C ALA A 197 3.57 -18.66 25.39
N LEU A 198 2.25 -18.77 25.43
CA LEU A 198 1.34 -18.54 24.31
C LEU A 198 0.58 -17.24 24.53
N VAL A 199 0.72 -16.31 23.59
CA VAL A 199 -0.01 -15.03 23.58
C VAL A 199 -1.16 -15.09 22.58
N GLY A 200 -2.36 -14.78 23.05
CA GLY A 200 -3.56 -14.66 22.23
C GLY A 200 -4.41 -13.47 22.63
N TRP A 201 -5.51 -13.25 21.92
CA TRP A 201 -6.51 -12.27 22.31
C TRP A 201 -7.30 -12.75 23.53
N GLY A 202 -7.54 -11.85 24.47
CA GLY A 202 -8.57 -11.99 25.50
C GLY A 202 -9.87 -11.30 25.08
N ASP A 203 -10.75 -11.08 26.06
CA ASP A 203 -11.98 -10.33 25.87
C ASP A 203 -11.69 -8.84 25.70
N GLY A 204 -12.35 -8.21 24.72
CA GLY A 204 -12.14 -6.80 24.43
C GLY A 204 -10.70 -6.46 23.97
N PRO A 205 -10.15 -5.30 24.37
CA PRO A 205 -8.79 -4.88 24.07
C PRO A 205 -7.78 -5.46 25.10
N SER A 206 -7.84 -6.76 25.34
CA SER A 206 -6.93 -7.45 26.26
C SER A 206 -6.16 -8.58 25.56
N LEU A 207 -4.99 -8.90 26.11
CA LEU A 207 -4.20 -10.06 25.71
C LEU A 207 -4.27 -11.13 26.78
N ARG A 208 -4.42 -12.38 26.34
CA ARG A 208 -4.38 -13.57 27.18
C ARG A 208 -3.03 -14.26 26.99
N ILE A 209 -2.34 -14.50 28.09
CA ILE A 209 -1.05 -15.20 28.14
C ILE A 209 -1.23 -16.48 28.96
N ARG A 210 -0.82 -17.62 28.41
CA ARG A 210 -0.86 -18.92 29.10
C ARG A 210 0.43 -19.68 28.87
N GLY A 211 0.87 -20.48 29.84
CA GLY A 211 1.89 -21.48 29.60
C GLY A 211 1.33 -22.70 28.85
N THR A 212 2.13 -23.33 28.01
CA THR A 212 1.85 -24.69 27.53
C THR A 212 1.99 -25.68 28.70
N SER A 213 1.21 -26.76 28.67
CA SER A 213 1.25 -27.75 29.75
C SER A 213 2.66 -28.31 29.96
N GLY A 214 3.11 -28.35 31.21
CA GLY A 214 4.45 -28.77 31.64
C GLY A 214 5.56 -27.75 31.41
N SER A 215 5.25 -26.53 30.94
CA SER A 215 6.28 -25.50 30.70
C SER A 215 6.61 -24.69 31.95
N PRO A 216 7.82 -24.10 32.05
CA PRO A 216 8.15 -23.15 33.10
C PRO A 216 7.17 -21.97 33.17
N SER A 217 6.66 -21.54 32.01
CA SER A 217 5.66 -20.46 31.92
C SER A 217 4.32 -20.84 32.56
N GLU A 218 3.90 -22.11 32.53
CA GLU A 218 2.68 -22.58 33.21
C GLU A 218 2.85 -22.48 34.72
N SER A 219 3.96 -23.00 35.24
CA SER A 219 4.30 -22.91 36.67
C SER A 219 4.42 -21.46 37.14
N ALA A 220 5.01 -20.59 36.34
CA ALA A 220 5.14 -19.16 36.67
C ALA A 220 3.78 -18.46 36.79
N VAL A 221 2.84 -18.71 35.86
CA VAL A 221 1.49 -18.14 35.93
C VAL A 221 0.72 -18.69 37.15
N GLN A 222 0.82 -19.99 37.41
CA GLN A 222 0.15 -20.62 38.55
C GLN A 222 0.68 -20.11 39.89
N ASN A 223 2.00 -20.05 40.06
CA ASN A 223 2.63 -19.52 41.27
C ASN A 223 2.25 -18.05 41.52
N ALA A 224 2.20 -17.23 40.47
CA ALA A 224 1.79 -15.84 40.58
C ALA A 224 0.32 -15.69 41.00
N LYS A 225 -0.57 -16.57 40.50
CA LYS A 225 -1.98 -16.61 40.91
C LYS A 225 -2.13 -16.96 42.39
N ASP A 226 -1.35 -17.91 42.89
CA ASP A 226 -1.46 -18.44 44.25
C ASP A 226 -0.88 -17.49 45.32
N ARG A 227 0.10 -16.65 44.96
CA ARG A 227 0.79 -15.75 45.91
C ARG A 227 -0.07 -14.60 46.47
N ALA A 228 -1.29 -14.38 45.97
CA ALA A 228 -2.21 -13.28 46.33
C ALA A 228 -1.64 -11.84 46.27
N ALA A 229 -0.35 -11.68 45.97
CA ALA A 229 0.32 -10.41 45.76
C ALA A 229 -0.15 -9.75 44.46
N LYS A 230 -0.14 -8.41 44.44
CA LYS A 230 -0.30 -7.67 43.19
C LYS A 230 0.92 -7.95 42.31
N HIS A 231 0.69 -8.15 41.02
CA HIS A 231 1.76 -8.38 40.06
C HIS A 231 1.76 -7.27 39.01
N VAL A 232 2.91 -7.04 38.42
CA VAL A 232 3.11 -6.22 37.23
C VAL A 232 3.82 -7.10 36.20
N VAL A 233 3.30 -7.12 34.98
CA VAL A 233 3.98 -7.82 33.87
C VAL A 233 4.89 -6.83 33.18
N ALA A 234 6.17 -7.17 33.04
CA ALA A 234 7.15 -6.28 32.43
C ALA A 234 7.87 -6.93 31.23
N ARG A 235 8.04 -6.14 30.18
CA ARG A 235 8.92 -6.38 29.05
C ARG A 235 10.22 -5.59 29.27
N GLY A 236 11.24 -6.25 29.82
CA GLY A 236 12.47 -5.56 30.23
C GLY A 236 12.14 -4.50 31.28
N ARG A 237 12.36 -3.22 30.95
CA ARG A 237 12.05 -2.07 31.80
C ARG A 237 10.68 -1.44 31.56
N ILE A 238 9.91 -1.96 30.60
CA ILE A 238 8.56 -1.46 30.30
C ILE A 238 7.52 -2.31 31.01
N SER A 239 6.67 -1.69 31.83
CA SER A 239 5.49 -2.34 32.37
C SER A 239 4.40 -2.43 31.28
N LEU A 240 3.83 -3.62 31.12
CA LEU A 240 2.63 -3.87 30.31
C LEU A 240 1.34 -3.72 31.13
N GLY A 241 1.47 -3.44 32.42
CA GLY A 241 0.37 -3.26 33.36
C GLY A 241 0.19 -4.42 34.33
N ALA A 242 -0.76 -4.24 35.25
CA ALA A 242 -1.14 -5.26 36.21
C ALA A 242 -2.03 -6.33 35.53
N PRO A 243 -1.71 -7.62 35.68
CA PRO A 243 -2.54 -8.68 35.14
C PRO A 243 -3.75 -8.97 36.01
N THR A 244 -4.80 -9.50 35.39
CA THR A 244 -5.84 -10.26 36.09
C THR A 244 -5.67 -11.75 35.80
N PHE A 245 -6.04 -12.60 36.75
CA PHE A 245 -5.93 -14.05 36.62
C PHE A 245 -7.31 -14.66 36.34
N GLY A 246 -7.44 -15.34 35.20
CA GLY A 246 -8.68 -16.01 34.80
C GLY A 246 -8.87 -17.38 35.47
N GLU A 247 -10.06 -17.96 35.28
CA GLU A 247 -10.43 -19.28 35.84
C GLU A 247 -9.54 -20.43 35.32
N ALA A 248 -8.99 -20.31 34.11
CA ALA A 248 -8.22 -21.35 33.43
C ALA A 248 -6.69 -21.15 33.46
N GLY A 249 -6.14 -20.62 34.57
CA GLY A 249 -4.68 -20.48 34.75
C GLY A 249 -4.02 -19.57 33.70
N ALA A 250 -4.76 -18.57 33.20
CA ALA A 250 -4.29 -17.62 32.21
C ALA A 250 -4.22 -16.22 32.79
N LEU A 251 -3.20 -15.49 32.34
CA LEU A 251 -2.95 -14.11 32.69
C LEU A 251 -3.58 -13.20 31.63
N HIS A 252 -4.32 -12.18 32.05
CA HIS A 252 -5.00 -11.24 31.18
C HIS A 252 -4.42 -9.83 31.38
N LEU A 253 -3.97 -9.21 30.29
CA LEU A 253 -3.44 -7.84 30.26
C LEU A 253 -4.41 -6.93 29.53
N SER A 254 -4.94 -5.93 30.22
CA SER A 254 -5.81 -4.91 29.63
C SER A 254 -4.99 -3.71 29.15
N PHE A 255 -5.28 -3.21 27.95
CA PHE A 255 -4.62 -2.04 27.36
C PHE A 255 -5.52 -0.78 27.41
N GLY A 256 -6.44 -0.77 28.36
CA GLY A 256 -7.42 0.30 28.58
C GLY A 256 -8.77 0.02 27.91
N THR A 257 -9.55 1.08 27.71
CA THR A 257 -10.87 1.04 27.06
C THR A 257 -10.87 1.85 25.77
N GLY A 258 -11.85 1.61 24.89
CA GLY A 258 -11.99 2.33 23.62
C GLY A 258 -11.23 1.73 22.43
N ALA A 259 -11.31 2.39 21.27
CA ALA A 259 -10.77 1.88 20.01
C ALA A 259 -9.24 1.79 19.98
N GLU A 260 -8.56 2.80 20.54
CA GLU A 260 -7.10 2.84 20.63
C GLU A 260 -6.54 1.69 21.48
N ALA A 261 -7.29 1.20 22.47
CA ALA A 261 -6.86 0.09 23.31
C ALA A 261 -6.63 -1.19 22.50
N TYR A 262 -7.41 -1.41 21.43
CA TYR A 262 -7.20 -2.52 20.52
C TYR A 262 -5.93 -2.35 19.68
N ALA A 263 -5.65 -1.13 19.21
CA ALA A 263 -4.42 -0.86 18.46
C ALA A 263 -3.17 -1.10 19.33
N ARG A 264 -3.21 -0.66 20.59
CA ARG A 264 -2.16 -0.92 21.59
C ARG A 264 -1.99 -2.41 21.87
N ALA A 265 -3.08 -3.10 22.18
CA ALA A 265 -3.06 -4.54 22.43
C ALA A 265 -2.52 -5.32 21.23
N GLN A 266 -2.87 -4.92 20.01
CA GLN A 266 -2.35 -5.54 18.79
C GLN A 266 -0.85 -5.29 18.61
N GLN A 267 -0.38 -4.05 18.82
CA GLN A 267 1.05 -3.73 18.74
C GLN A 267 1.86 -4.57 19.72
N GLU A 268 1.38 -4.67 20.96
CA GLU A 268 2.03 -5.51 21.98
C GLU A 268 1.95 -6.99 21.62
N ARG A 269 0.81 -7.49 21.15
CA ARG A 269 0.70 -8.89 20.67
C ARG A 269 1.71 -9.21 19.56
N GLN A 270 1.89 -8.31 18.59
CA GLN A 270 2.88 -8.50 17.53
C GLN A 270 4.30 -8.61 18.09
N LEU A 271 4.64 -7.80 19.10
CA LEU A 271 5.93 -7.87 19.78
C LEU A 271 6.09 -9.15 20.61
N LEU A 272 5.09 -9.51 21.41
CA LEU A 272 5.11 -10.68 22.30
C LEU A 272 5.11 -12.02 21.57
N THR A 273 4.68 -12.05 20.31
CA THR A 273 4.68 -13.25 19.46
C THR A 273 5.97 -13.40 18.64
N THR A 274 6.87 -12.43 18.70
CA THR A 274 8.17 -12.54 18.03
C THR A 274 9.04 -13.62 18.69
N PRO A 275 9.92 -14.30 17.93
CA PRO A 275 10.85 -15.25 18.52
C PRO A 275 11.80 -14.57 19.53
N ARG A 276 12.37 -15.38 20.43
CA ARG A 276 13.33 -14.90 21.43
C ARG A 276 14.62 -14.45 20.77
N LEU A 277 15.22 -13.41 21.34
CA LEU A 277 16.58 -12.96 21.01
C LEU A 277 17.54 -13.47 22.08
N PRO A 278 18.76 -13.91 21.72
CA PRO A 278 19.80 -14.13 22.72
C PRO A 278 20.14 -12.80 23.41
N PRO A 279 20.75 -12.83 24.62
CA PRO A 279 21.21 -11.64 25.28
C PRO A 279 22.17 -10.83 24.40
N LEU A 280 21.78 -9.60 24.10
CA LEU A 280 22.56 -8.65 23.31
C LEU A 280 22.85 -7.41 24.13
N ARG A 281 24.09 -6.94 24.03
CA ARG A 281 24.54 -5.69 24.65
C ARG A 281 24.93 -4.70 23.56
N ARG A 282 24.47 -3.45 23.68
CA ARG A 282 24.95 -2.35 22.83
C ARG A 282 26.43 -2.08 23.14
N VAL A 283 27.26 -2.12 22.10
CA VAL A 283 28.72 -1.88 22.17
C VAL A 283 29.16 -0.65 21.39
N GLY A 284 28.28 -0.06 20.56
CA GLY A 284 28.57 1.16 19.84
C GLY A 284 27.32 1.84 19.27
N ALA A 285 27.40 3.14 19.10
CA ALA A 285 26.44 3.97 18.37
C ALA A 285 27.23 5.05 17.62
N VAL A 286 27.07 5.13 16.29
CA VAL A 286 27.80 6.07 15.45
C VAL A 286 26.83 6.73 14.49
N GLY A 287 26.73 8.06 14.53
CA GLY A 287 25.99 8.83 13.54
C GLY A 287 26.63 8.68 12.15
N LEU A 288 25.81 8.43 11.13
CA LEU A 288 26.25 8.24 9.76
C LEU A 288 26.08 9.52 8.94
N PRO A 289 26.96 9.79 7.96
CA PRO A 289 26.74 10.89 7.03
C PRO A 289 25.47 10.64 6.19
N PRO A 290 24.79 11.70 5.73
CA PRO A 290 23.57 11.54 4.93
C PRO A 290 23.78 10.69 3.68
N ASN A 291 23.02 9.62 3.55
CA ASN A 291 22.97 8.74 2.38
C ASN A 291 22.09 9.36 1.28
N ARG A 292 22.70 10.29 0.54
CA ARG A 292 22.04 10.98 -0.60
C ARG A 292 21.54 10.02 -1.67
N GLY A 293 22.19 8.86 -1.84
CA GLY A 293 21.78 7.84 -2.80
C GLY A 293 20.45 7.19 -2.42
N LEU A 294 20.32 6.80 -1.15
CA LEU A 294 19.07 6.25 -0.60
C LEU A 294 17.94 7.28 -0.66
N ALA A 295 18.20 8.52 -0.21
CA ALA A 295 17.23 9.60 -0.25
C ALA A 295 16.74 9.90 -1.69
N LEU A 296 17.66 9.93 -2.66
CA LEU A 296 17.30 10.09 -4.08
C LEU A 296 16.49 8.90 -4.60
N ALA A 297 16.85 7.68 -4.22
CA ALA A 297 16.11 6.48 -4.62
C ALA A 297 14.66 6.50 -4.07
N CYS A 298 14.44 6.98 -2.84
CA CYS A 298 13.10 7.13 -2.26
C CYS A 298 12.21 8.09 -3.08
N LEU A 299 12.81 9.04 -3.82
CA LEU A 299 12.11 9.97 -4.70
C LEU A 299 11.92 9.41 -6.12
N VAL A 300 12.95 8.76 -6.67
CA VAL A 300 12.99 8.36 -8.08
C VAL A 300 12.27 7.04 -8.32
N VAL A 301 12.46 6.03 -7.45
CA VAL A 301 11.88 4.69 -7.64
C VAL A 301 10.36 4.74 -7.74
N PRO A 302 9.59 5.43 -6.87
CA PRO A 302 8.14 5.58 -7.00
C PRO A 302 7.69 6.07 -8.38
N VAL A 303 8.37 7.10 -8.88
CA VAL A 303 8.06 7.73 -10.17
C VAL A 303 8.33 6.74 -11.30
N LEU A 304 9.47 6.04 -11.28
CA LEU A 304 9.80 5.03 -12.29
C LEU A 304 8.79 3.88 -12.30
N LEU A 305 8.34 3.41 -11.14
CA LEU A 305 7.31 2.36 -11.05
C LEU A 305 5.99 2.81 -11.70
N SER A 306 5.51 4.00 -11.35
CA SER A 306 4.29 4.58 -11.93
C SER A 306 4.43 4.84 -13.43
N LEU A 307 5.59 5.32 -13.90
CA LEU A 307 5.86 5.51 -15.32
C LEU A 307 5.93 4.19 -16.09
N GLY A 308 6.45 3.12 -15.49
CA GLY A 308 6.43 1.77 -16.08
C GLY A 308 5.01 1.28 -16.37
N TRP A 309 4.10 1.43 -15.39
CA TRP A 309 2.69 1.12 -15.57
C TRP A 309 2.00 2.05 -16.58
N LEU A 310 2.37 3.33 -16.61
CA LEU A 310 1.86 4.27 -17.62
C LEU A 310 2.24 3.84 -19.04
N VAL A 311 3.51 3.46 -19.25
CA VAL A 311 3.98 2.94 -20.55
C VAL A 311 3.20 1.69 -20.95
N PHE A 312 2.93 0.79 -20.01
CA PHE A 312 2.11 -0.40 -20.25
C PHE A 312 0.68 -0.03 -20.67
N VAL A 313 -0.01 0.83 -19.93
CA VAL A 313 -1.42 1.19 -20.22
C VAL A 313 -1.57 1.95 -21.54
N ARG A 314 -0.62 2.83 -21.86
CA ARG A 314 -0.64 3.56 -23.14
C ARG A 314 -0.55 2.66 -24.36
N ARG A 315 -0.19 1.38 -24.21
CA ARG A 315 -0.24 0.41 -25.32
C ARG A 315 -1.65 0.00 -25.73
N PHE A 316 -2.67 0.30 -24.92
CA PHE A 316 -4.07 0.03 -25.26
C PHE A 316 -4.68 1.14 -26.13
N ASP A 317 -4.18 2.37 -26.01
CA ASP A 317 -4.59 3.52 -26.83
C ASP A 317 -3.59 3.71 -28.00
N ARG A 318 -3.88 3.06 -29.14
CA ARG A 318 -3.01 3.06 -30.32
C ARG A 318 -3.50 3.97 -31.44
N ALA A 319 -4.82 4.19 -31.53
CA ALA A 319 -5.44 4.84 -32.67
C ALA A 319 -5.24 6.36 -32.63
N HIS A 320 -5.50 6.98 -31.48
CA HIS A 320 -5.38 8.41 -31.27
C HIS A 320 -4.66 8.72 -29.94
N PRO A 321 -3.34 8.43 -29.84
CA PRO A 321 -2.62 8.54 -28.58
C PRO A 321 -2.67 9.95 -27.98
N GLU A 322 -2.96 10.01 -26.68
CA GLU A 322 -3.05 11.28 -25.96
C GLU A 322 -1.76 12.12 -25.99
N PRO A 323 -1.87 13.46 -26.12
CA PRO A 323 -0.69 14.33 -26.20
C PRO A 323 0.12 14.27 -24.91
N MET A 324 1.42 14.03 -25.05
CA MET A 324 2.34 13.81 -23.92
C MET A 324 2.32 14.93 -22.87
N TRP A 325 2.11 16.19 -23.28
CA TRP A 325 2.04 17.31 -22.36
C TRP A 325 0.82 17.23 -21.44
N LEU A 326 -0.33 16.78 -21.95
CA LEU A 326 -1.57 16.67 -21.17
C LEU A 326 -1.51 15.48 -20.23
N VAL A 327 -0.92 14.38 -20.68
CA VAL A 327 -0.56 13.23 -19.83
C VAL A 327 0.38 13.68 -18.70
N GLY A 328 1.45 14.40 -19.01
CA GLY A 328 2.40 14.91 -18.02
C GLY A 328 1.75 15.84 -16.98
N VAL A 329 0.92 16.79 -17.42
CA VAL A 329 0.20 17.69 -16.50
C VAL A 329 -0.80 16.93 -15.64
N THR A 330 -1.53 15.98 -16.21
CA THR A 330 -2.51 15.16 -15.47
C THR A 330 -1.81 14.30 -14.41
N PHE A 331 -0.64 13.73 -14.72
CA PHE A 331 0.19 13.00 -13.76
C PHE A 331 0.64 13.90 -12.61
N LEU A 332 1.13 15.12 -12.91
CA LEU A 332 1.56 16.08 -11.89
C LEU A 332 0.40 16.55 -11.00
N PHE A 333 -0.78 16.76 -11.57
CA PHE A 333 -1.98 17.07 -10.77
C PHE A 333 -2.44 15.88 -9.94
N GLY A 334 -2.30 14.65 -10.45
CA GLY A 334 -2.50 13.43 -9.68
C GLY A 334 -1.57 13.36 -8.47
N ALA A 335 -0.27 13.65 -8.66
CA ALA A 335 0.69 13.72 -7.55
C ALA A 335 0.32 14.80 -6.53
N ALA A 336 -0.12 15.99 -6.99
CA ALA A 336 -0.58 17.06 -6.11
C ALA A 336 -1.89 16.72 -5.38
N ALA A 337 -2.71 15.80 -5.91
CA ALA A 337 -3.99 15.39 -5.32
C ALA A 337 -3.83 14.63 -3.99
N VAL A 338 -2.63 14.16 -3.65
CA VAL A 338 -2.32 13.61 -2.31
C VAL A 338 -2.55 14.66 -1.21
N VAL A 339 -2.31 15.94 -1.50
CA VAL A 339 -2.47 17.02 -0.51
C VAL A 339 -3.92 17.21 -0.08
N PRO A 340 -4.90 17.50 -0.97
CA PRO A 340 -6.29 17.66 -0.56
C PRO A 340 -6.89 16.36 0.01
N ALA A 341 -6.48 15.19 -0.47
CA ALA A 341 -6.93 13.91 0.09
C ALA A 341 -6.47 13.73 1.54
N GLY A 342 -5.17 13.91 1.79
CA GLY A 342 -4.59 13.82 3.14
C GLY A 342 -5.15 14.87 4.11
N LEU A 343 -5.46 16.08 3.61
CA LEU A 343 -6.15 17.11 4.40
C LEU A 343 -7.56 16.68 4.82
N ALA A 344 -8.32 16.08 3.90
CA ALA A 344 -9.65 15.57 4.20
C ALA A 344 -9.60 14.44 5.23
N GLU A 345 -8.72 13.46 5.04
CA GLU A 345 -8.50 12.35 5.99
C GLU A 345 -8.10 12.85 7.37
N ALA A 346 -7.14 13.79 7.45
CA ALA A 346 -6.71 14.37 8.71
C ALA A 346 -7.81 15.24 9.37
N GLY A 347 -8.71 15.81 8.58
CA GLY A 347 -9.90 16.50 9.07
C GLY A 347 -10.91 15.53 9.69
N PHE A 348 -11.18 14.41 9.02
CA PHE A 348 -12.09 13.36 9.52
C PHE A 348 -11.56 12.71 10.80
N ALA A 349 -10.28 12.33 10.83
CA ALA A 349 -9.65 11.75 12.02
C ALA A 349 -9.69 12.69 13.23
N ARG A 350 -9.54 14.02 13.02
CA ARG A 350 -9.68 15.02 14.09
C ARG A 350 -11.12 15.24 14.53
N ALA A 351 -12.08 15.09 13.61
CA ALA A 351 -13.49 15.27 13.93
C ALA A 351 -14.04 14.15 14.84
N SER A 352 -13.57 12.92 14.66
CA SER A 352 -13.97 11.79 15.50
C SER A 352 -12.99 10.62 15.40
N PRO A 353 -12.63 9.96 16.53
CA PRO A 353 -11.86 8.71 16.52
C PRO A 353 -12.53 7.58 15.71
N TRP A 354 -13.85 7.62 15.54
CA TRP A 354 -14.62 6.65 14.76
C TRP A 354 -14.52 6.86 13.25
N LEU A 355 -13.86 7.94 12.82
CA LEU A 355 -13.55 8.25 11.43
C LEU A 355 -12.05 8.14 11.15
N ASP A 356 -11.22 7.79 12.13
CA ASP A 356 -9.80 7.53 11.93
C ASP A 356 -9.60 6.10 11.39
N PRO A 357 -9.14 5.94 10.14
CA PRO A 357 -8.91 4.62 9.54
C PRO A 357 -7.93 3.75 10.33
N ASN A 358 -7.02 4.35 11.12
CA ASN A 358 -6.06 3.62 11.93
C ASN A 358 -6.70 2.95 13.17
N LEU A 359 -7.80 3.52 13.68
CA LEU A 359 -8.44 3.07 14.93
C LEU A 359 -9.61 2.11 14.69
N VAL A 360 -10.39 2.35 13.63
CA VAL A 360 -11.62 1.60 13.31
C VAL A 360 -11.38 0.15 12.89
N THR A 361 -10.12 -0.21 12.62
CA THR A 361 -9.69 -1.59 12.36
C THR A 361 -9.59 -2.41 13.65
N PHE A 362 -9.59 -1.74 14.81
CA PHE A 362 -9.38 -2.34 16.13
C PHE A 362 -8.17 -3.28 16.15
N GLY A 363 -7.03 -2.83 15.60
CA GLY A 363 -5.83 -3.67 15.49
C GLY A 363 -5.97 -4.80 14.47
N GLY A 364 -6.79 -4.60 13.45
CA GLY A 364 -7.01 -5.57 12.37
C GLY A 364 -7.91 -6.75 12.72
N ARG A 365 -8.79 -6.59 13.72
CA ARG A 365 -9.68 -7.67 14.15
C ARG A 365 -10.79 -7.90 13.11
N THR A 366 -11.06 -9.17 12.80
CA THR A 366 -12.02 -9.55 11.75
C THR A 366 -13.43 -8.99 11.96
N PHE A 367 -13.91 -8.88 13.21
CA PHE A 367 -15.23 -8.31 13.48
C PHE A 367 -15.32 -6.82 13.14
N ALA A 368 -14.19 -6.11 13.08
CA ALA A 368 -14.09 -4.70 12.73
C ALA A 368 -14.31 -4.44 11.23
N PHE A 369 -14.18 -5.48 10.40
CA PHE A 369 -14.15 -5.37 8.95
C PHE A 369 -15.32 -4.55 8.36
N PRO A 370 -16.59 -4.73 8.76
CA PRO A 370 -17.69 -3.93 8.21
C PRO A 370 -17.55 -2.44 8.49
N LEU A 371 -17.13 -2.07 9.71
CA LEU A 371 -16.89 -0.68 10.09
C LEU A 371 -15.69 -0.12 9.32
N ALA A 372 -14.57 -0.86 9.30
CA ALA A 372 -13.38 -0.50 8.56
C ALA A 372 -13.70 -0.26 7.08
N PHE A 373 -14.45 -1.15 6.43
CA PHE A 373 -14.86 -1.00 5.04
C PHE A 373 -15.63 0.30 4.80
N VAL A 374 -16.61 0.63 5.65
CA VAL A 374 -17.40 1.88 5.52
C VAL A 374 -16.50 3.10 5.71
N VAL A 375 -15.66 3.10 6.74
CA VAL A 375 -14.80 4.25 7.07
C VAL A 375 -13.72 4.41 6.00
N PHE A 376 -13.02 3.35 5.58
CA PHE A 376 -12.08 3.41 4.47
C PHE A 376 -12.75 3.88 3.18
N THR A 377 -13.98 3.46 2.88
CA THR A 377 -14.70 3.92 1.68
C THR A 377 -15.01 5.42 1.72
N VAL A 378 -15.52 5.90 2.85
CA VAL A 378 -15.99 7.30 2.98
C VAL A 378 -14.84 8.27 3.23
N VAL A 379 -13.89 7.90 4.08
CA VAL A 379 -12.81 8.78 4.52
C VAL A 379 -11.63 8.72 3.56
N VAL A 380 -11.13 7.52 3.22
CA VAL A 380 -9.95 7.36 2.35
C VAL A 380 -10.40 7.33 0.88
N GLY A 381 -11.19 6.34 0.50
CA GLY A 381 -11.62 6.10 -0.87
C GLY A 381 -12.27 7.31 -1.54
N LEU A 382 -13.24 7.96 -0.89
CA LEU A 382 -13.91 9.13 -1.47
C LEU A 382 -13.00 10.37 -1.53
N SER A 383 -12.17 10.59 -0.51
CA SER A 383 -11.23 11.72 -0.47
C SER A 383 -10.15 11.58 -1.54
N GLU A 384 -9.55 10.40 -1.65
CA GLU A 384 -8.52 10.10 -2.62
C GLU A 384 -9.06 10.06 -4.05
N GLU A 385 -10.08 9.23 -4.33
CA GLU A 385 -10.62 9.09 -5.68
C GLU A 385 -11.32 10.38 -6.15
N GLY A 386 -11.96 11.11 -5.23
CA GLY A 386 -12.50 12.43 -5.51
C GLY A 386 -11.41 13.42 -5.91
N SER A 387 -10.28 13.43 -5.19
CA SER A 387 -9.13 14.30 -5.49
C SER A 387 -8.43 13.92 -6.81
N LYS A 388 -8.22 12.63 -7.07
CA LYS A 388 -7.66 12.12 -8.35
C LYS A 388 -8.56 12.48 -9.53
N ARG A 389 -9.88 12.32 -9.38
CA ARG A 389 -10.84 12.72 -10.39
C ARG A 389 -10.82 14.23 -10.65
N LEU A 390 -10.72 15.04 -9.59
CA LEU A 390 -10.58 16.48 -9.73
C LEU A 390 -9.31 16.85 -10.50
N ALA A 391 -8.19 16.17 -10.25
CA ALA A 391 -6.96 16.33 -11.01
C ALA A 391 -7.12 16.02 -12.51
N ALA A 392 -7.85 14.95 -12.86
CA ALA A 392 -8.14 14.58 -14.24
C ALA A 392 -9.12 15.55 -14.95
N GLN A 393 -9.84 16.39 -14.20
CA GLN A 393 -10.85 17.28 -14.77
C GLN A 393 -10.27 18.35 -15.72
N LEU A 394 -8.97 18.65 -15.61
CA LEU A 394 -8.30 19.49 -16.61
C LEU A 394 -8.36 18.81 -17.99
N ALA A 395 -7.96 17.54 -18.09
CA ALA A 395 -7.96 16.78 -19.33
C ALA A 395 -9.37 16.60 -19.90
N VAL A 396 -10.35 16.29 -19.05
CA VAL A 396 -11.76 16.14 -19.45
C VAL A 396 -12.36 17.41 -20.10
N ARG A 397 -11.80 18.60 -19.80
CA ARG A 397 -12.25 19.87 -20.40
C ARG A 397 -11.51 20.24 -21.68
N ARG A 398 -10.55 19.42 -22.11
CA ARG A 398 -9.77 19.64 -23.32
C ARG A 398 -10.50 19.06 -24.51
N ARG A 399 -10.27 19.66 -25.70
CA ARG A 399 -10.79 19.15 -26.97
C ARG A 399 -10.21 17.78 -27.33
N GLU A 400 -9.05 17.47 -26.76
CA GLU A 400 -8.35 16.21 -26.94
C GLU A 400 -9.04 15.05 -26.17
N PHE A 401 -10.02 15.33 -25.31
CA PHE A 401 -10.89 14.34 -24.69
C PHE A 401 -12.11 14.10 -25.58
N ASP A 402 -11.99 13.17 -26.54
CA ASP A 402 -12.99 12.93 -27.56
C ASP A 402 -13.31 11.44 -27.81
N GLU A 403 -12.59 10.52 -27.17
CA GLU A 403 -12.88 9.08 -27.19
C GLU A 403 -13.25 8.54 -25.78
N PRO A 404 -14.05 7.46 -25.69
CA PRO A 404 -14.37 6.88 -24.38
C PRO A 404 -13.18 6.27 -23.65
N VAL A 405 -12.12 5.88 -24.38
CA VAL A 405 -10.91 5.31 -23.78
C VAL A 405 -10.07 6.36 -23.07
N ASP A 406 -10.11 7.62 -23.51
CA ASP A 406 -9.44 8.79 -22.90
C ASP A 406 -9.80 8.92 -21.43
N GLY A 407 -11.07 8.68 -21.09
CA GLY A 407 -11.56 8.63 -19.72
C GLY A 407 -10.78 7.66 -18.85
N ILE A 408 -10.57 6.44 -19.34
CA ILE A 408 -9.77 5.42 -18.66
C ILE A 408 -8.31 5.87 -18.56
N VAL A 409 -7.73 6.36 -19.67
CA VAL A 409 -6.32 6.77 -19.74
C VAL A 409 -6.03 7.92 -18.76
N TYR A 410 -6.78 9.02 -18.81
CA TYR A 410 -6.59 10.14 -17.89
C TYR A 410 -6.90 9.79 -16.44
N GLY A 411 -7.86 8.89 -16.20
CA GLY A 411 -8.13 8.36 -14.87
C GLY A 411 -6.94 7.62 -14.29
N ILE A 412 -6.34 6.73 -15.09
CA ILE A 412 -5.12 6.01 -14.75
C ILE A 412 -3.94 6.96 -14.54
N VAL A 413 -3.75 7.93 -15.42
CA VAL A 413 -2.63 8.88 -15.34
C VAL A 413 -2.69 9.68 -14.04
N ALA A 414 -3.86 10.18 -13.65
CA ALA A 414 -4.04 10.87 -12.38
C ALA A 414 -3.75 9.95 -11.19
N SER A 415 -4.27 8.72 -11.21
CA SER A 415 -4.03 7.73 -10.15
C SER A 415 -2.56 7.30 -10.04
N LEU A 416 -1.84 7.16 -11.14
CA LEU A 416 -0.41 6.81 -11.15
C LEU A 416 0.46 7.95 -10.60
N GLY A 417 0.07 9.21 -10.87
CA GLY A 417 0.69 10.39 -10.27
C GLY A 417 0.51 10.41 -8.75
N PHE A 418 -0.72 10.16 -8.29
CA PHE A 418 -1.04 10.04 -6.85
C PHE A 418 -0.23 8.91 -6.20
N ALA A 419 -0.25 7.72 -6.79
CA ALA A 419 0.49 6.56 -6.29
C ALA A 419 2.00 6.82 -6.24
N ALA A 420 2.56 7.59 -7.18
CA ALA A 420 3.98 7.96 -7.14
C ALA A 420 4.29 8.86 -5.94
N ALA A 421 3.47 9.88 -5.67
CA ALA A 421 3.65 10.76 -4.52
C ALA A 421 3.45 10.03 -3.18
N GLU A 422 2.44 9.17 -3.08
CA GLU A 422 2.20 8.36 -1.89
C GLU A 422 3.35 7.38 -1.60
N ASN A 423 3.87 6.72 -2.64
CA ASN A 423 4.99 5.77 -2.53
C ASN A 423 6.28 6.40 -2.01
N ILE A 424 6.49 7.72 -2.19
CA ILE A 424 7.64 8.42 -1.61
C ILE A 424 7.63 8.27 -0.08
N ARG A 425 6.46 8.48 0.54
CA ARG A 425 6.29 8.33 1.99
C ARG A 425 6.51 6.88 2.43
N TYR A 426 5.88 5.93 1.75
CA TYR A 426 6.06 4.50 2.07
C TYR A 426 7.53 4.08 1.99
N PHE A 427 8.28 4.56 0.99
CA PHE A 427 9.68 4.20 0.82
C PHE A 427 10.63 4.97 1.74
N ALA A 428 10.27 6.18 2.17
CA ALA A 428 10.97 6.90 3.22
C ALA A 428 10.85 6.15 4.55
N ILE A 429 9.64 5.83 4.99
CA ILE A 429 9.40 5.09 6.26
C ILE A 429 9.93 3.65 6.17
N GLY A 430 9.75 3.01 5.01
CA GLY A 430 10.08 1.61 4.77
C GLY A 430 11.51 1.34 4.29
N ARG A 431 12.35 2.38 4.20
CA ARG A 431 13.76 2.33 3.76
C ARG A 431 13.99 1.51 2.48
N LEU A 432 13.08 1.61 1.50
CA LEU A 432 13.14 0.89 0.21
C LEU A 432 13.37 -0.64 0.31
N THR A 433 12.86 -1.31 1.34
CA THR A 433 12.98 -2.78 1.41
C THR A 433 12.37 -3.48 0.19
N ALA A 434 13.01 -4.55 -0.29
CA ALA A 434 12.60 -5.21 -1.54
C ALA A 434 11.13 -5.71 -1.53
N PRO A 435 10.63 -6.39 -0.47
CA PRO A 435 9.23 -6.81 -0.39
C PRO A 435 8.26 -5.64 -0.40
N LEU A 436 8.60 -4.51 0.21
CA LEU A 436 7.77 -3.30 0.16
C LEU A 436 7.69 -2.76 -1.26
N VAL A 437 8.83 -2.59 -1.94
CA VAL A 437 8.88 -2.09 -3.32
C VAL A 437 8.08 -3.00 -4.24
N ILE A 438 8.22 -4.31 -4.11
CA ILE A 438 7.53 -5.29 -4.95
C ILE A 438 6.03 -5.31 -4.64
N ALA A 439 5.63 -5.34 -3.36
CA ALA A 439 4.22 -5.28 -2.96
C ALA A 439 3.56 -4.02 -3.51
N ARG A 440 4.19 -2.85 -3.36
CA ARG A 440 3.66 -1.60 -3.91
C ARG A 440 3.59 -1.63 -5.44
N CYS A 441 4.62 -2.13 -6.13
CA CYS A 441 4.67 -2.21 -7.59
C CYS A 441 3.57 -3.09 -8.21
N PHE A 442 3.26 -4.24 -7.62
CA PHE A 442 2.34 -5.22 -8.22
C PHE A 442 0.98 -5.36 -7.52
N MET A 443 0.81 -4.74 -6.35
CA MET A 443 -0.46 -4.72 -5.64
C MET A 443 -1.04 -3.32 -5.64
N SER A 444 -0.39 -2.36 -4.97
CA SER A 444 -1.02 -1.07 -4.69
C SER A 444 -1.04 -0.11 -5.89
N VAL A 445 0.05 -0.03 -6.67
CA VAL A 445 0.09 0.82 -7.88
C VAL A 445 -0.96 0.37 -8.91
N PRO A 446 -1.11 -0.93 -9.22
CA PRO A 446 -2.22 -1.42 -10.03
C PRO A 446 -3.60 -1.17 -9.43
N ALA A 447 -3.76 -1.31 -8.11
CA ALA A 447 -5.04 -1.02 -7.45
C ALA A 447 -5.48 0.44 -7.71
N HIS A 448 -4.60 1.42 -7.47
CA HIS A 448 -4.88 2.83 -7.79
C HIS A 448 -5.22 3.05 -9.26
N MET A 449 -4.48 2.41 -10.17
CA MET A 449 -4.76 2.45 -11.60
C MET A 449 -6.18 1.93 -11.91
N PHE A 450 -6.60 0.81 -11.31
CA PHE A 450 -7.93 0.26 -11.53
C PHE A 450 -9.05 1.11 -10.90
N PHE A 451 -8.84 1.69 -9.72
CA PHE A 451 -9.80 2.64 -9.13
C PHE A 451 -9.99 3.87 -10.02
N GLY A 452 -8.87 4.42 -10.52
CA GLY A 452 -8.85 5.50 -11.52
C GLY A 452 -9.61 5.14 -12.79
N ALA A 453 -9.41 3.93 -13.30
CA ALA A 453 -10.08 3.43 -14.50
C ALA A 453 -11.59 3.30 -14.35
N LEU A 454 -12.13 3.02 -13.15
CA LEU A 454 -13.58 2.88 -12.92
C LEU A 454 -14.34 4.19 -13.15
N TRP A 455 -13.95 5.26 -12.44
CA TRP A 455 -14.58 6.56 -12.65
C TRP A 455 -14.13 7.20 -13.96
N GLY A 456 -12.92 6.89 -14.44
CA GLY A 456 -12.41 7.30 -15.74
C GLY A 456 -13.24 6.75 -16.90
N TYR A 457 -13.55 5.45 -16.89
CA TYR A 457 -14.45 4.82 -17.84
C TYR A 457 -15.81 5.53 -17.89
N ALA A 458 -16.37 5.91 -16.74
CA ALA A 458 -17.64 6.60 -16.68
C ALA A 458 -17.59 8.01 -17.30
N LEU A 459 -16.46 8.73 -17.16
CA LEU A 459 -16.26 10.02 -17.81
C LEU A 459 -16.22 9.86 -19.33
N GLY A 460 -15.49 8.86 -19.84
CA GLY A 460 -15.43 8.57 -21.28
C GLY A 460 -16.76 8.05 -21.83
N ALA A 461 -17.42 7.13 -21.12
CA ALA A 461 -18.74 6.61 -21.50
C ALA A 461 -19.81 7.71 -21.56
N LYS A 462 -19.66 8.80 -20.80
CA LYS A 462 -20.55 9.96 -20.86
C LYS A 462 -20.52 10.69 -22.21
N LEU A 463 -19.42 10.56 -22.98
CA LEU A 463 -19.36 11.08 -24.35
C LEU A 463 -20.38 10.37 -25.27
N VAL A 464 -20.60 9.08 -25.05
CA VAL A 464 -21.52 8.24 -25.85
C VAL A 464 -22.93 8.26 -25.29
N ASP A 465 -23.07 8.16 -23.96
CA ASP A 465 -24.35 8.19 -23.27
C ASP A 465 -24.35 9.27 -22.18
N GLY A 466 -24.97 10.41 -22.49
CA GLY A 466 -25.10 11.54 -21.58
C GLY A 466 -25.82 11.22 -20.26
N LYS A 467 -26.54 10.10 -20.17
CA LYS A 467 -27.21 9.63 -18.94
C LYS A 467 -26.27 8.90 -17.99
N THR A 468 -25.02 8.64 -18.39
CA THR A 468 -24.02 7.96 -17.56
C THR A 468 -23.80 8.70 -16.24
N ARG A 469 -24.13 8.03 -15.13
CA ARG A 469 -24.02 8.58 -13.77
C ARG A 469 -22.58 8.50 -13.26
N THR A 470 -21.76 9.46 -13.66
CA THR A 470 -20.32 9.49 -13.29
C THR A 470 -20.06 9.50 -11.77
N TRP A 471 -20.99 10.01 -10.95
CA TRP A 471 -20.83 9.98 -9.48
C TRP A 471 -21.00 8.56 -8.91
N ALA A 472 -21.86 7.73 -9.50
CA ALA A 472 -22.07 6.35 -9.03
C ALA A 472 -20.80 5.51 -9.26
N TRP A 473 -20.08 5.76 -10.35
CA TRP A 473 -18.79 5.12 -10.62
C TRP A 473 -17.66 5.64 -9.74
N LEU A 474 -17.72 6.91 -9.32
CA LEU A 474 -16.82 7.43 -8.29
C LEU A 474 -17.05 6.73 -6.94
N LEU A 475 -18.31 6.55 -6.54
CA LEU A 475 -18.63 5.80 -5.33
C LEU A 475 -18.23 4.32 -5.44
N LEU A 476 -18.39 3.71 -6.61
CA LEU A 476 -17.90 2.36 -6.86
C LEU A 476 -16.37 2.28 -6.72
N ALA A 477 -15.63 3.23 -7.29
CA ALA A 477 -14.18 3.31 -7.14
C ALA A 477 -13.78 3.51 -5.67
N ALA A 478 -14.43 4.42 -4.96
CA ALA A 478 -14.22 4.65 -3.53
C ALA A 478 -14.52 3.40 -2.69
N ALA A 479 -15.57 2.64 -3.03
CA ALA A 479 -15.89 1.38 -2.35
C ALA A 479 -14.88 0.28 -2.66
N CYS A 480 -14.43 0.13 -3.92
CA CYS A 480 -13.37 -0.80 -4.26
C CYS A 480 -12.04 -0.46 -3.56
N HIS A 481 -11.73 0.84 -3.45
CA HIS A 481 -10.58 1.32 -2.71
C HIS A 481 -10.72 1.04 -1.21
N GLY A 482 -11.85 1.42 -0.61
CA GLY A 482 -12.09 1.16 0.81
C GLY A 482 -12.11 -0.33 1.16
N LEU A 483 -12.59 -1.18 0.24
CA LEU A 483 -12.52 -2.63 0.37
C LEU A 483 -11.08 -3.13 0.35
N PHE A 484 -10.25 -2.62 -0.56
CA PHE A 484 -8.83 -2.96 -0.64
C PHE A 484 -8.09 -2.64 0.67
N ASP A 485 -8.29 -1.44 1.21
CA ASP A 485 -7.63 -1.02 2.46
C ASP A 485 -8.15 -1.77 3.68
N ALA A 486 -9.46 -2.02 3.76
CA ALA A 486 -10.06 -2.82 4.83
C ALA A 486 -9.51 -4.27 4.82
N LEU A 487 -9.32 -4.86 3.64
CA LEU A 487 -8.75 -6.19 3.50
C LEU A 487 -7.26 -6.22 3.88
N LEU A 488 -6.48 -5.21 3.50
CA LEU A 488 -5.07 -5.12 3.90
C LEU A 488 -4.90 -4.84 5.39
N SER A 489 -5.85 -4.13 5.99
CA SER A 489 -5.81 -3.75 7.42
C SER A 489 -6.39 -4.82 8.34
N THR A 490 -6.96 -5.91 7.80
CA THR A 490 -7.56 -7.00 8.58
C THR A 490 -6.63 -8.22 8.61
N GLU A 491 -6.39 -8.76 9.81
CA GLU A 491 -5.54 -9.94 9.97
C GLU A 491 -6.04 -11.12 9.12
N GLY A 492 -5.13 -11.72 8.35
CA GLY A 492 -5.41 -12.89 7.51
C GLY A 492 -6.19 -12.59 6.22
N ALA A 493 -6.63 -11.36 5.98
CA ALA A 493 -7.44 -11.01 4.80
C ALA A 493 -6.64 -10.58 3.57
N GLY A 494 -5.30 -10.46 3.65
CA GLY A 494 -4.47 -9.96 2.55
C GLY A 494 -4.60 -10.73 1.23
N MET A 495 -4.87 -12.05 1.26
CA MET A 495 -5.11 -12.83 0.04
C MET A 495 -6.37 -12.37 -0.71
N LEU A 496 -7.41 -11.93 0.01
CA LEU A 496 -8.62 -11.40 -0.58
C LEU A 496 -8.36 -10.07 -1.29
N ALA A 497 -7.41 -9.25 -0.81
CA ALA A 497 -7.00 -8.03 -1.51
C ALA A 497 -6.32 -8.35 -2.86
N VAL A 498 -5.53 -9.43 -2.91
CA VAL A 498 -4.97 -9.94 -4.17
C VAL A 498 -6.07 -10.40 -5.13
N MET A 499 -7.06 -11.16 -4.62
CA MET A 499 -8.21 -11.60 -5.41
C MET A 499 -9.03 -10.41 -5.93
N LEU A 500 -9.24 -9.38 -5.10
CA LEU A 500 -9.89 -8.14 -5.51
C LEU A 500 -9.13 -7.48 -6.67
N ASN A 501 -7.81 -7.36 -6.58
CA ASN A 501 -6.99 -6.82 -7.66
C ASN A 501 -7.11 -7.60 -8.97
N VAL A 502 -7.12 -8.94 -8.90
CA VAL A 502 -7.35 -9.78 -10.09
C VAL A 502 -8.75 -9.56 -10.68
N GLY A 503 -9.76 -9.42 -9.82
CA GLY A 503 -11.12 -9.06 -10.22
C GLY A 503 -11.18 -7.68 -10.91
N LEU A 504 -10.51 -6.69 -10.34
CA LEU A 504 -10.39 -5.34 -10.90
C LEU A 504 -9.62 -5.31 -12.22
N ALA A 505 -8.57 -6.11 -12.36
CA ALA A 505 -7.86 -6.28 -13.63
C ALA A 505 -8.78 -6.87 -14.72
N SER A 506 -9.61 -7.85 -14.36
CA SER A 506 -10.61 -8.43 -15.26
C SER A 506 -11.67 -7.41 -15.66
N ALA A 507 -12.17 -6.63 -14.68
CA ALA A 507 -13.10 -5.53 -14.94
C ALA A 507 -12.47 -4.47 -15.85
N PHE A 508 -11.24 -4.06 -15.58
CA PHE A 508 -10.48 -3.12 -16.41
C PHE A 508 -10.42 -3.56 -17.88
N VAL A 509 -10.09 -4.83 -18.14
CA VAL A 509 -10.08 -5.38 -19.51
C VAL A 509 -11.46 -5.27 -20.16
N VAL A 510 -12.54 -5.58 -19.44
CA VAL A 510 -13.92 -5.41 -19.96
C VAL A 510 -14.25 -3.95 -20.26
N LEU A 511 -13.85 -3.03 -19.40
CA LEU A 511 -14.09 -1.59 -19.56
C LEU A 511 -13.31 -1.01 -20.76
N VAL A 512 -12.02 -1.35 -20.88
CA VAL A 512 -11.18 -0.96 -22.02
C VAL A 512 -11.78 -1.51 -23.32
N ARG A 513 -12.17 -2.79 -23.35
CA ARG A 513 -12.81 -3.38 -24.53
C ARG A 513 -14.08 -2.64 -24.93
N ARG A 514 -14.92 -2.30 -23.95
CA ARG A 514 -16.16 -1.57 -24.20
C ARG A 514 -15.90 -0.15 -24.70
N ALA A 515 -14.89 0.53 -24.14
CA ALA A 515 -14.49 1.85 -24.58
C ALA A 515 -13.95 1.83 -26.02
N LEU A 516 -13.09 0.86 -26.36
CA LEU A 516 -12.46 0.70 -27.68
C LEU A 516 -13.42 0.27 -28.81
N ARG A 517 -14.70 0.00 -28.51
CA ARG A 517 -15.78 -0.14 -29.53
C ARG A 517 -16.13 1.19 -30.19
N HIS A 518 -15.64 2.28 -29.63
CA HIS A 518 -15.83 3.64 -30.09
C HIS A 518 -14.46 4.24 -30.37
N GLY A 519 -14.37 5.03 -31.44
CA GLY A 519 -13.32 6.03 -31.59
C GLY A 519 -13.84 7.42 -31.25
N VAL A 520 -13.21 8.44 -31.82
CA VAL A 520 -13.63 9.86 -31.75
C VAL A 520 -15.14 10.01 -31.89
N VAL A 521 -15.79 10.48 -30.82
CA VAL A 521 -17.24 10.56 -30.74
C VAL A 521 -17.76 11.75 -31.57
N THR A 522 -18.50 11.43 -32.63
CA THR A 522 -19.14 12.42 -33.51
C THR A 522 -20.66 12.35 -33.43
N LYS A 523 -21.35 13.40 -33.90
CA LYS A 523 -22.83 13.41 -33.97
C LYS A 523 -23.38 12.27 -34.82
N GLU A 524 -22.70 11.90 -35.91
CA GLU A 524 -23.05 10.76 -36.77
C GLU A 524 -23.04 9.45 -35.97
N MET A 525 -21.99 9.21 -35.17
CA MET A 525 -21.87 8.00 -34.35
C MET A 525 -22.88 7.92 -33.21
N LEU A 526 -23.29 9.06 -32.64
CA LEU A 526 -24.29 9.13 -31.58
C LEU A 526 -25.72 8.84 -32.08
N ALA A 527 -25.98 9.02 -33.37
CA ALA A 527 -27.28 8.73 -33.98
C ALA A 527 -27.52 7.22 -34.15
N ILE A 528 -26.45 6.41 -34.12
CA ILE A 528 -26.51 4.96 -34.34
C ILE A 528 -27.01 4.25 -33.08
N ARG A 529 -28.05 3.44 -33.22
CA ARG A 529 -28.57 2.65 -32.11
C ARG A 529 -27.61 1.51 -31.80
N ALA A 530 -27.53 1.12 -30.52
CA ALA A 530 -26.64 0.06 -30.08
C ALA A 530 -26.95 -1.30 -30.72
N GLU A 531 -28.22 -1.56 -31.07
CA GLU A 531 -28.69 -2.78 -31.73
C GLU A 531 -28.24 -2.91 -33.20
N ASP A 532 -27.91 -1.78 -33.86
CA ASP A 532 -27.46 -1.75 -35.25
C ASP A 532 -25.96 -2.05 -35.39
N ARG A 533 -25.26 -2.24 -34.26
CA ARG A 533 -23.82 -2.51 -34.21
C ARG A 533 -23.56 -4.01 -34.18
N ALA A 534 -23.03 -4.56 -35.26
CA ALA A 534 -22.47 -5.90 -35.26
C ALA A 534 -21.14 -5.90 -34.49
N LEU A 535 -21.09 -6.63 -33.38
CA LEU A 535 -19.89 -6.75 -32.53
C LEU A 535 -19.28 -8.14 -32.70
N ILE A 536 -18.13 -8.20 -33.37
CA ILE A 536 -17.45 -9.46 -33.66
C ILE A 536 -16.12 -9.51 -32.92
N ARG A 537 -15.97 -10.53 -32.07
CA ARG A 537 -14.79 -10.65 -31.22
C ARG A 537 -13.62 -11.22 -32.00
N VAL A 538 -12.50 -10.51 -31.93
CA VAL A 538 -11.20 -10.93 -32.49
C VAL A 538 -10.15 -10.98 -31.38
N GLY A 539 -9.00 -11.58 -31.67
CA GLY A 539 -7.88 -11.78 -30.77
C GLY A 539 -7.55 -13.25 -30.55
N ARG A 540 -6.59 -13.51 -29.65
CA ARG A 540 -6.14 -14.87 -29.28
C ARG A 540 -6.40 -15.10 -27.78
N PRO A 541 -7.63 -15.46 -27.37
CA PRO A 541 -8.02 -15.51 -25.96
C PRO A 541 -7.17 -16.50 -25.14
N ALA A 542 -6.77 -17.63 -25.73
CA ALA A 542 -5.86 -18.57 -25.06
C ALA A 542 -4.49 -17.95 -24.76
N LEU A 543 -3.89 -17.26 -25.74
CA LEU A 543 -2.59 -16.61 -25.57
C LEU A 543 -2.67 -15.42 -24.60
N PHE A 544 -3.80 -14.72 -24.58
CA PHE A 544 -4.10 -13.68 -23.59
C PHE A 544 -4.10 -14.26 -22.18
N TRP A 545 -4.84 -15.34 -21.94
CA TRP A 545 -4.89 -15.97 -20.62
C TRP A 545 -3.53 -16.54 -20.21
N VAL A 546 -2.78 -17.17 -21.12
CA VAL A 546 -1.40 -17.62 -20.84
C VAL A 546 -0.52 -16.43 -20.44
N SER A 547 -0.56 -15.33 -21.19
CA SER A 547 0.22 -14.13 -20.89
C SER A 547 -0.19 -13.48 -19.57
N ALA A 548 -1.49 -13.43 -19.29
CA ALA A 548 -2.03 -12.86 -18.05
C ALA A 548 -1.66 -13.72 -16.83
N VAL A 549 -1.79 -15.04 -16.90
CA VAL A 549 -1.35 -15.95 -15.83
C VAL A 549 0.15 -15.83 -15.63
N LEU A 550 0.94 -15.84 -16.70
CA LEU A 550 2.39 -15.69 -16.64
C LEU A 550 2.80 -14.36 -15.98
N LEU A 551 2.11 -13.26 -16.29
CA LEU A 551 2.34 -11.95 -15.67
C LEU A 551 2.17 -12.03 -14.15
N HIS A 552 1.08 -12.64 -13.66
CA HIS A 552 0.83 -12.76 -12.22
C HIS A 552 1.79 -13.73 -11.53
N VAL A 553 2.07 -14.88 -12.14
CA VAL A 553 3.03 -15.86 -11.61
C VAL A 553 4.43 -15.26 -11.50
N LEU A 554 4.87 -14.50 -12.49
CA LEU A 554 6.17 -13.82 -12.46
C LEU A 554 6.20 -12.70 -11.40
N ALA A 555 5.12 -11.93 -11.25
CA ALA A 555 5.02 -10.92 -10.20
C ALA A 555 5.11 -11.54 -8.79
N VAL A 556 4.39 -12.64 -8.55
CA VAL A 556 4.48 -13.41 -7.29
C VAL A 556 5.88 -14.00 -7.12
N GLY A 557 6.46 -14.55 -8.18
CA GLY A 557 7.82 -15.09 -8.16
C GLY A 557 8.86 -14.04 -7.78
N ILE A 558 8.76 -12.83 -8.34
CA ILE A 558 9.64 -11.70 -7.99
C ILE A 558 9.46 -11.33 -6.51
N PHE A 559 8.23 -11.30 -6.00
CA PHE A 559 7.95 -11.05 -4.58
C PHE A 559 8.60 -12.09 -3.66
N VAL A 560 8.39 -13.38 -3.95
CA VAL A 560 8.99 -14.48 -3.19
C VAL A 560 10.51 -14.43 -3.26
N LEU A 561 11.09 -14.13 -4.43
CA LEU A 561 12.53 -13.99 -4.60
C LEU A 561 13.09 -12.82 -3.80
N GLY A 562 12.41 -11.66 -3.80
CA GLY A 562 12.79 -10.49 -3.01
C GLY A 562 12.72 -10.74 -1.50
N ALA A 563 11.65 -11.41 -1.04
CA ALA A 563 11.49 -11.81 0.35
C ALA A 563 12.54 -12.83 0.78
N TYR A 564 12.77 -13.86 -0.04
CA TYR A 564 13.82 -14.84 0.18
C TYR A 564 15.19 -14.18 0.27
N TRP A 565 15.52 -13.26 -0.65
CA TRP A 565 16.80 -12.56 -0.65
C TRP A 565 16.98 -11.68 0.60
N GLN A 566 15.95 -10.92 0.99
CA GLN A 566 16.00 -10.13 2.22
C GLN A 566 16.27 -11.01 3.45
N LEU A 567 15.85 -12.28 3.45
CA LEU A 567 16.06 -13.19 4.56
C LEU A 567 17.40 -13.96 4.49
N SER A 568 17.96 -14.20 3.30
CA SER A 568 19.02 -15.20 3.09
C SER A 568 20.48 -14.71 3.22
N ARG A 569 20.76 -13.55 3.82
CA ARG A 569 22.13 -13.01 4.10
C ARG A 569 23.07 -12.74 2.89
N HIS A 570 22.71 -13.08 1.66
CA HIS A 570 23.63 -12.98 0.53
C HIS A 570 23.76 -11.53 0.02
N ARG A 571 24.98 -11.04 -0.21
CA ARG A 571 25.17 -9.87 -1.10
C ARG A 571 24.55 -10.20 -2.46
N PRO A 572 23.96 -9.24 -3.19
CA PRO A 572 23.39 -9.51 -4.50
C PRO A 572 24.49 -10.10 -5.39
N SER A 573 24.43 -11.41 -5.63
CA SER A 573 25.38 -12.08 -6.52
C SER A 573 25.06 -11.69 -7.95
N MET A 574 26.04 -11.83 -8.85
CA MET A 574 25.75 -11.69 -10.28
C MET A 574 24.64 -12.65 -10.73
N THR A 575 24.52 -13.83 -10.10
CA THR A 575 23.44 -14.78 -10.37
C THR A 575 22.08 -14.27 -9.90
N PHE A 576 21.98 -13.61 -8.76
CA PHE A 576 20.74 -12.98 -8.30
C PHE A 576 20.33 -11.82 -9.21
N VAL A 577 21.28 -10.97 -9.59
CA VAL A 577 21.02 -9.83 -10.50
C VAL A 577 20.59 -10.36 -11.87
N ALA A 578 21.30 -11.33 -12.43
CA ALA A 578 20.95 -11.95 -13.71
C ALA A 578 19.57 -12.65 -13.64
N GLY A 579 19.30 -13.41 -12.59
CA GLY A 579 18.02 -14.10 -12.38
C GLY A 579 16.85 -13.13 -12.23
N SER A 580 16.99 -12.10 -11.38
CA SER A 580 15.97 -11.06 -11.20
C SER A 580 15.74 -10.26 -12.48
N SER A 581 16.80 -9.94 -13.23
CA SER A 581 16.71 -9.27 -14.52
C SER A 581 15.99 -10.13 -15.57
N ALA A 582 16.29 -11.43 -15.61
CA ALA A 582 15.59 -12.37 -16.48
C ALA A 582 14.11 -12.48 -16.13
N MET A 583 13.75 -12.54 -14.85
CA MET A 583 12.35 -12.54 -14.40
C MET A 583 11.62 -11.25 -14.78
N LEU A 584 12.25 -10.09 -14.61
CA LEU A 584 11.70 -8.81 -15.05
C LEU A 584 11.53 -8.73 -16.57
N ALA A 585 12.47 -9.28 -17.34
CA ALA A 585 12.36 -9.36 -18.79
C ALA A 585 11.20 -10.27 -19.21
N LEU A 586 11.05 -11.45 -18.60
CA LEU A 586 9.92 -12.35 -18.83
C LEU A 586 8.60 -11.70 -18.45
N LEU A 587 8.58 -10.93 -17.35
CA LEU A 587 7.40 -10.19 -16.91
C LEU A 587 7.02 -9.14 -17.96
N ALA A 588 7.99 -8.42 -18.51
CA ALA A 588 7.76 -7.48 -19.61
C ALA A 588 7.23 -8.18 -20.87
N VAL A 589 7.77 -9.36 -21.22
CA VAL A 589 7.24 -10.19 -22.32
C VAL A 589 5.80 -10.63 -22.06
N ALA A 590 5.48 -11.06 -20.85
CA ALA A 590 4.12 -11.42 -20.46
C ALA A 590 3.17 -10.21 -20.55
N ALA A 591 3.60 -9.03 -20.08
CA ALA A 591 2.86 -7.78 -20.20
C ALA A 591 2.61 -7.42 -21.67
N LEU A 592 3.63 -7.52 -22.53
CA LEU A 592 3.48 -7.31 -23.98
C LEU A 592 2.48 -8.31 -24.57
N GLY A 593 2.58 -9.58 -24.20
CA GLY A 593 1.65 -10.64 -24.59
C GLY A 593 0.20 -10.26 -24.26
N VAL A 594 -0.08 -9.79 -23.04
CA VAL A 594 -1.41 -9.32 -22.62
C VAL A 594 -1.90 -8.21 -23.57
N THR A 595 -1.09 -7.18 -23.82
CA THR A 595 -1.52 -6.05 -24.67
C THR A 595 -1.68 -6.39 -26.15
N GLN A 596 -0.96 -7.39 -26.66
CA GLN A 596 -1.00 -7.79 -28.07
C GLN A 596 -2.11 -8.80 -28.37
N THR A 597 -2.57 -9.53 -27.35
CA THR A 597 -3.48 -10.68 -27.53
C THR A 597 -4.84 -10.48 -26.89
N VAL A 598 -5.02 -9.35 -26.19
CA VAL A 598 -6.29 -8.94 -25.60
C VAL A 598 -7.43 -9.09 -26.61
N PRO A 599 -8.48 -9.86 -26.30
CA PRO A 599 -9.63 -9.97 -27.17
C PRO A 599 -10.32 -8.61 -27.30
N LEU A 600 -10.46 -8.09 -28.51
CA LEU A 600 -11.14 -6.84 -28.79
C LEU A 600 -12.37 -7.12 -29.66
N ASP A 601 -13.32 -6.20 -29.64
CA ASP A 601 -14.52 -6.31 -30.46
C ASP A 601 -14.35 -5.40 -31.69
N VAL A 602 -14.54 -5.94 -32.89
CA VAL A 602 -14.74 -5.18 -34.12
C VAL A 602 -16.19 -4.73 -34.14
N ALA A 603 -16.43 -3.43 -34.21
CA ALA A 603 -17.77 -2.87 -34.34
C ALA A 603 -18.01 -2.47 -35.80
N ILE A 604 -19.04 -3.02 -36.42
CA ILE A 604 -19.48 -2.68 -37.78
C ILE A 604 -20.91 -2.16 -37.70
N ASP A 605 -21.13 -0.94 -38.16
CA ASP A 605 -22.41 -0.23 -38.05
C ASP A 605 -22.62 0.74 -39.22
N ASP A 606 -23.67 1.57 -39.15
CA ASP A 606 -24.05 2.51 -40.23
C ASP A 606 -23.04 3.64 -40.43
N TYR A 607 -22.17 3.90 -39.46
CA TYR A 607 -21.07 4.86 -39.64
C TYR A 607 -19.94 4.20 -40.42
N GLY A 608 -19.55 2.98 -40.04
CA GLY A 608 -18.40 2.30 -40.64
C GLY A 608 -17.88 1.13 -39.83
N VAL A 609 -16.56 1.02 -39.76
CA VAL A 609 -15.86 0.00 -38.96
C VAL A 609 -15.04 0.68 -37.87
N THR A 610 -15.21 0.23 -36.62
CA THR A 610 -14.39 0.65 -35.48
C THR A 610 -13.64 -0.54 -34.91
N PHE A 611 -12.33 -0.43 -34.76
CA PHE A 611 -11.50 -1.46 -34.15
C PHE A 611 -10.36 -0.84 -33.34
N ALA A 612 -10.23 -1.26 -32.07
CA ALA A 612 -9.20 -0.77 -31.15
C ALA A 612 -9.16 0.78 -31.06
N GLY A 613 -10.33 1.43 -31.00
CA GLY A 613 -10.46 2.89 -31.00
C GLY A 613 -10.38 3.53 -32.40
N ALA A 614 -9.84 2.86 -33.41
CA ALA A 614 -9.76 3.42 -34.76
C ALA A 614 -11.11 3.29 -35.47
N ALA A 615 -11.86 4.39 -35.57
CA ALA A 615 -13.11 4.45 -36.32
C ALA A 615 -12.88 4.94 -37.76
N ARG A 616 -13.36 4.18 -38.75
CA ARG A 616 -13.33 4.56 -40.18
C ARG A 616 -14.74 4.57 -40.76
N PRO A 617 -15.21 5.72 -41.26
CA PRO A 617 -16.52 5.78 -41.88
C PRO A 617 -16.52 5.06 -43.23
N TRP A 618 -17.67 4.55 -43.67
CA TRP A 618 -17.80 3.82 -44.95
C TRP A 618 -17.26 4.58 -46.15
N ARG A 619 -17.33 5.91 -46.16
CA ARG A 619 -16.80 6.79 -47.23
C ARG A 619 -15.28 6.73 -47.38
N ARG A 620 -14.56 6.25 -46.36
CA ARG A 620 -13.10 6.11 -46.36
C ARG A 620 -12.63 4.67 -46.55
N ILE A 621 -13.55 3.71 -46.71
CA ILE A 621 -13.23 2.29 -46.90
C ILE A 621 -13.41 1.97 -48.38
N ARG A 622 -12.32 1.62 -49.06
CA ARG A 622 -12.30 1.31 -50.50
C ARG A 622 -12.66 -0.15 -50.78
N GLY A 623 -12.27 -1.04 -49.88
CA GLY A 623 -12.51 -2.47 -50.00
C GLY A 623 -11.90 -3.25 -48.85
N PHE A 624 -11.93 -4.57 -48.94
CA PHE A 624 -11.32 -5.44 -47.96
C PHE A 624 -10.78 -6.72 -48.60
N SER A 625 -9.78 -7.33 -47.97
CA SER A 625 -9.28 -8.64 -48.34
C SER A 625 -9.31 -9.58 -47.14
N VAL A 626 -9.72 -10.82 -47.38
CA VAL A 626 -9.81 -11.85 -46.35
C VAL A 626 -8.54 -12.70 -46.40
N ARG A 627 -7.85 -12.81 -45.26
CA ARG A 627 -6.73 -13.72 -45.04
C ARG A 627 -7.17 -14.85 -44.10
N VAL A 628 -6.31 -15.86 -43.94
CA VAL A 628 -6.60 -17.04 -43.12
C VAL A 628 -6.93 -16.67 -41.66
N ASP A 629 -6.26 -15.67 -41.10
CA ASP A 629 -6.36 -15.32 -39.68
C ASP A 629 -6.81 -13.88 -39.41
N ARG A 630 -7.12 -13.09 -40.45
CA ARG A 630 -7.42 -11.65 -40.32
C ARG A 630 -8.17 -11.12 -41.55
N VAL A 631 -8.82 -9.97 -41.39
CA VAL A 631 -9.37 -9.18 -42.50
C VAL A 631 -8.58 -7.87 -42.61
N GLU A 632 -8.12 -7.53 -43.81
CA GLU A 632 -7.39 -6.30 -44.10
C GLU A 632 -8.34 -5.34 -44.82
N LEU A 633 -8.69 -4.23 -44.18
CA LEU A 633 -9.47 -3.15 -44.77
C LEU A 633 -8.53 -2.19 -45.52
N ASP A 634 -8.84 -1.92 -46.79
CA ASP A 634 -8.20 -0.85 -47.54
C ASP A 634 -8.95 0.46 -47.28
N CYS A 635 -8.27 1.40 -46.63
CA CYS A 635 -8.85 2.66 -46.19
C CYS A 635 -8.01 3.86 -46.66
N GLU A 636 -8.67 4.97 -46.92
CA GLU A 636 -8.00 6.26 -47.06
C GLU A 636 -7.24 6.61 -45.76
N GLY A 637 -5.92 6.79 -45.86
CA GLY A 637 -5.04 7.03 -44.72
C GLY A 637 -4.37 5.78 -44.13
N GLY A 638 -4.47 4.62 -44.81
CA GLY A 638 -3.70 3.41 -44.50
C GLY A 638 -4.58 2.22 -44.08
N PRO A 639 -4.09 0.98 -44.28
CA PRO A 639 -4.88 -0.22 -44.06
C PRO A 639 -5.17 -0.45 -42.57
N ILE A 640 -6.34 -1.01 -42.26
CA ILE A 640 -6.70 -1.48 -40.92
C ILE A 640 -6.75 -3.01 -40.91
N VAL A 641 -6.04 -3.61 -39.96
CA VAL A 641 -6.01 -5.06 -39.77
C VAL A 641 -6.99 -5.45 -38.67
N LEU A 642 -8.03 -6.19 -39.03
CA LEU A 642 -9.02 -6.76 -38.13
C LEU A 642 -8.63 -8.20 -37.79
N GLY A 643 -8.03 -8.41 -36.62
CA GLY A 643 -7.54 -9.71 -36.20
C GLY A 643 -6.27 -9.63 -35.36
N PRO A 644 -5.62 -10.78 -35.08
CA PRO A 644 -5.94 -12.12 -35.57
C PRO A 644 -7.24 -12.69 -34.98
N ALA A 645 -7.98 -13.56 -35.68
CA ALA A 645 -9.22 -14.19 -35.19
C ALA A 645 -9.42 -15.62 -35.74
N PRO A 646 -10.22 -16.48 -35.09
CA PRO A 646 -10.54 -17.82 -35.62
C PRO A 646 -11.44 -17.73 -36.88
N PRO A 647 -11.45 -18.77 -37.75
CA PRO A 647 -12.19 -18.73 -39.02
C PRO A 647 -13.66 -18.29 -38.91
N PRO A 648 -14.46 -18.75 -37.91
CA PRO A 648 -15.85 -18.29 -37.79
C PRO A 648 -16.00 -16.78 -37.55
N ALA A 649 -15.04 -16.16 -36.86
CA ALA A 649 -15.04 -14.71 -36.63
C ALA A 649 -14.62 -13.95 -37.90
N ILE A 650 -13.66 -14.49 -38.67
CA ILE A 650 -13.25 -13.93 -39.95
C ILE A 650 -14.40 -13.99 -40.97
N GLU A 651 -15.09 -15.12 -41.05
CA GLU A 651 -16.27 -15.31 -41.89
C GLU A 651 -17.39 -14.33 -41.50
N ALA A 652 -17.65 -14.16 -40.20
CA ALA A 652 -18.64 -13.20 -39.72
C ALA A 652 -18.27 -11.75 -40.09
N ILE A 653 -17.00 -11.36 -39.97
CA ILE A 653 -16.53 -10.02 -40.36
C ILE A 653 -16.71 -9.83 -41.86
N ALA A 654 -16.26 -10.80 -42.66
CA ALA A 654 -16.36 -10.74 -44.11
C ALA A 654 -17.82 -10.67 -44.58
N ALA A 655 -18.73 -11.43 -43.97
CA ALA A 655 -20.15 -11.41 -44.29
C ALA A 655 -20.78 -10.04 -44.02
N GLU A 656 -20.48 -9.42 -42.87
CA GLU A 656 -21.04 -8.10 -42.53
C GLU A 656 -20.43 -6.98 -43.39
N LEU A 657 -19.13 -7.06 -43.73
CA LEU A 657 -18.50 -6.15 -44.68
C LEU A 657 -19.11 -6.29 -46.08
N ALA A 658 -19.31 -7.53 -46.55
CA ALA A 658 -19.91 -7.81 -47.86
C ALA A 658 -21.35 -7.29 -47.96
N LYS A 659 -22.13 -7.39 -46.87
CA LYS A 659 -23.49 -6.83 -46.79
C LYS A 659 -23.53 -5.31 -47.03
N ARG A 660 -22.46 -4.59 -46.67
CA ARG A 660 -22.39 -3.13 -46.75
C ARG A 660 -21.54 -2.59 -47.91
N LEU A 661 -20.60 -3.38 -48.43
CA LEU A 661 -19.65 -3.01 -49.50
C LEU A 661 -19.76 -3.83 -50.81
N GLY A 662 -20.53 -4.93 -50.82
CA GLY A 662 -20.53 -5.92 -51.93
C GLY A 662 -19.44 -7.00 -51.79
N SER A 663 -19.49 -8.04 -52.62
CA SER A 663 -18.68 -9.28 -52.51
C SER A 663 -17.16 -9.13 -52.77
N GLY A 664 -16.66 -7.90 -52.91
CA GLY A 664 -15.24 -7.57 -52.99
C GLY A 664 -14.91 -6.09 -52.80
N GLY A 665 -15.86 -5.25 -52.33
CA GLY A 665 -15.72 -3.78 -52.31
C GLY A 665 -15.67 -3.10 -53.70
N SER A 666 -15.49 -3.87 -54.78
CA SER A 666 -15.35 -3.41 -56.15
C SER A 666 -16.58 -2.69 -56.71
N ASP A 667 -17.78 -2.99 -56.20
CA ASP A 667 -19.02 -2.34 -56.67
C ASP A 667 -19.10 -0.85 -56.30
N ARG A 668 -18.34 -0.39 -55.28
CA ARG A 668 -18.24 1.03 -54.91
C ARG A 668 -17.15 1.80 -55.66
N LEU A 669 -16.12 1.13 -56.18
CA LEU A 669 -15.09 1.74 -57.03
C LEU A 669 -15.73 2.29 -58.32
N LEU A 670 -16.63 1.52 -58.93
CA LEU A 670 -17.38 1.92 -60.14
C LEU A 670 -18.31 3.13 -59.92
N THR A 671 -18.88 3.29 -58.72
CA THR A 671 -19.74 4.43 -58.40
C THR A 671 -18.97 5.68 -57.96
N LEU A 672 -17.79 5.53 -57.35
CA LEU A 672 -16.94 6.68 -56.99
C LEU A 672 -16.18 7.23 -58.20
N GLU A 673 -15.63 6.38 -59.07
CA GLU A 673 -15.01 6.81 -60.33
C GLU A 673 -16.04 7.44 -61.28
N SER A 674 -17.22 6.83 -61.46
CA SER A 674 -18.28 7.46 -62.28
C SER A 674 -18.82 8.77 -61.70
N SER A 675 -18.76 8.98 -60.38
CA SER A 675 -19.12 10.26 -59.75
C SER A 675 -18.05 11.35 -59.83
N GLN A 676 -16.78 10.95 -60.00
CA GLN A 676 -15.67 11.88 -60.27
C GLN A 676 -15.64 12.29 -61.75
N ASP A 677 -15.86 11.35 -62.67
CA ASP A 677 -15.94 11.66 -64.11
C ASP A 677 -17.16 12.53 -64.43
N ALA A 678 -18.31 12.30 -63.77
CA ALA A 678 -19.49 13.16 -63.93
C ALA A 678 -19.34 14.60 -63.38
N ARG A 679 -18.29 14.90 -62.61
CA ARG A 679 -17.99 16.27 -62.12
C ARG A 679 -16.95 16.99 -62.97
N VAL A 680 -16.22 16.30 -63.84
CA VAL A 680 -15.26 16.93 -64.76
C VAL A 680 -15.99 17.42 -66.04
N ASP A 681 -17.10 16.80 -66.41
CA ASP A 681 -17.88 17.18 -67.62
C ASP A 681 -18.95 18.28 -67.39
N ALA A 682 -19.01 18.87 -66.20
CA ALA A 682 -19.98 19.94 -65.85
C ALA A 682 -19.34 21.31 -65.59
N VAL A 683 -18.14 21.55 -66.12
CA VAL A 683 -17.55 22.89 -66.28
C VAL A 683 -17.11 23.02 -67.74
N GLY A 684 -18.11 23.19 -68.62
CA GLY A 684 -17.95 23.65 -70.00
C GLY A 684 -18.41 25.09 -70.12
#